data_AF-A0A842QL89-F1
#
_entry.id   AF-A0A842QL89-F1
#
_cell.length_a   1.000
_cell.length_b   1.000
_cell.length_c   1.000
_cell.angle_alpha   90.00
_cell.angle_beta   90.00
_cell.angle_gamma   90.00
#
_symmetry.space_group_name_H-M   'P 1'
#
loop_
_entity.id
_entity.type
_entity.pdbx_description
1 polymer ?
#
loop_
_entity_poly.entity_id
_entity_poly.type
_entity_poly.pdbx_seq_one_letter_code
_entity_poly.pdbx_strand_id
1 'polypeptide(L)'
;MPYCQDTAIGLKYHKIYMIRSILRYGGVEIRKIVFLGFCVLLILCVNVHSISDPSAFYCKDMGYQYKIVTRADGSQMGICMLPNNTSCDSWKFYSGICGKEWSYCVKAGYDIKTVRGDNDLYSQIYGICLKHGIEIGPVSKLMDIEARITKEQRPEVFTVDQSIYEQIYTTQGSVPAIFDWKNNAGDWMTPMKSQGGCGSCWAFAAVGVTEAQQNIYLSNPDYDIDLSEQYLVSDCYDYNTCCGGSGRGALRFISRKGIPDELCMPYVDDKGCSCSKTGFCSMECTSRTDRNWSWTCSDTICSDRCIDWQDRLFKIYDYVKVDNNKDAIKSHIYHKGPVLVSIDWSNRTNFTAGGIASCQKSGGTNHVVVITGYDEVNNYWIVRNSWGPTWNGDGYFKVGFGECLIEEYAYGVQLCSCSSWVAGSCGGGTCSANERHYTRACTPAGCAYEEKCQYETQCSPGKEINVCKSGCTYNNIQSAINAASVGDTILITDGATYYQSASEISWTKSGITLDCQGATLDGQNNWDRGITMLNGEDDNIIRNCNIKNFIVDAVYMYVTASSAGAGQNRIYNNNISNNENGIHLRGDVDTTWIKNNNIHNNQRGIHLRGIDANSCPVGTEIEDNVIYDNTLYGINLNYVTSGQTKIKKNTITNNAVGLRLNSQNNNGFTDVLENTFMSNNVGLELSSTYQNTINLNTFCPVSANSDFTLSSSGSTGDNNLCDKPGTWSDTGTTGCTFSCASMCLNDDDCGQQGWTGQPYCIGNELWQPWLVPICEFAGTLNSTCTNYTLDRLNVVCANGCQNGACVSKSFNLSLQQNWNLISIPLRPSDNSVQGIFGPNIEIFGYKNDSWFVPQYIDGALGYWVKPNIAKSIIIHGSERHNLIPLNVGWNLVGHPYLEAKNVTDFYSDKMVYEYNNGWSSYVANRTGNSLKVLKPGSGYWVKAP
;
A
#
# COMPACT_ATOMS: atom_id res chain seq x y z
N MET A 1 -8.39 9.72 53.89
CA MET A 1 -8.95 9.97 52.54
C MET A 1 -7.78 10.24 51.61
N PRO A 2 -7.67 9.58 50.46
CA PRO A 2 -7.20 8.17 50.30
C PRO A 2 -5.99 8.08 49.32
N TYR A 3 -5.05 7.12 49.29
CA TYR A 3 -4.76 5.78 49.86
C TYR A 3 -5.77 4.65 49.64
N CYS A 4 -5.34 3.57 48.96
CA CYS A 4 -5.67 2.14 49.12
C CYS A 4 -4.97 1.31 47.99
N GLN A 5 -4.52 0.06 48.11
CA GLN A 5 -3.85 -0.75 49.16
C GLN A 5 -3.47 -2.11 48.50
N ASP A 6 -2.34 -2.69 48.86
CA ASP A 6 -1.91 -4.08 48.61
C ASP A 6 -2.85 -5.13 49.22
N THR A 7 -2.87 -6.37 48.68
CA THR A 7 -2.40 -7.62 49.35
C THR A 7 -2.80 -8.93 48.63
N ALA A 8 -1.79 -9.65 48.13
CA ALA A 8 -1.34 -11.04 48.34
C ALA A 8 -2.27 -12.21 48.80
N ILE A 9 -1.84 -13.44 48.41
CA ILE A 9 -2.09 -14.80 48.99
C ILE A 9 -3.48 -15.37 48.66
N GLY A 10 -3.75 -16.62 48.23
CA GLY A 10 -3.02 -17.88 48.08
C GLY A 10 -4.03 -19.03 48.29
N LEU A 11 -3.74 -20.20 47.68
CA LEU A 11 -4.18 -21.56 48.06
C LEU A 11 -5.49 -22.20 47.52
N LYS A 12 -5.26 -23.39 46.93
CA LYS A 12 -5.84 -24.73 47.21
C LYS A 12 -6.84 -25.35 46.21
N TYR A 13 -6.31 -26.32 45.47
CA TYR A 13 -6.95 -27.55 44.97
C TYR A 13 -8.01 -28.14 45.91
N HIS A 14 -9.15 -28.62 45.37
CA HIS A 14 -9.78 -29.87 45.85
C HIS A 14 -10.76 -30.55 44.86
N LYS A 15 -10.41 -31.82 44.55
CA LYS A 15 -11.21 -33.05 44.38
C LYS A 15 -12.56 -33.01 43.65
N ILE A 16 -12.57 -33.70 42.50
CA ILE A 16 -13.73 -34.31 41.85
C ILE A 16 -14.25 -35.48 42.70
N TYR A 17 -15.52 -35.44 43.11
CA TYR A 17 -16.28 -36.59 43.62
C TYR A 17 -17.57 -36.78 42.81
N MET A 18 -17.88 -38.05 42.56
CA MET A 18 -19.07 -38.59 41.90
C MET A 18 -20.40 -37.94 42.32
N ILE A 19 -21.37 -37.85 41.40
CA ILE A 19 -22.79 -37.88 41.76
C ILE A 19 -23.57 -38.86 40.85
N ARG A 20 -24.09 -39.91 41.51
CA ARG A 20 -25.23 -40.75 41.10
C ARG A 20 -26.54 -40.09 41.59
N SER A 21 -27.62 -40.39 40.87
CA SER A 21 -29.05 -40.47 41.29
C SER A 21 -29.93 -39.19 41.30
N ILE A 22 -30.94 -39.06 40.42
CA ILE A 22 -32.39 -39.52 40.44
C ILE A 22 -33.26 -38.55 41.31
N LEU A 23 -34.26 -37.78 40.84
CA LEU A 23 -35.66 -38.08 40.41
C LEU A 23 -36.31 -36.79 39.80
N ARG A 24 -36.95 -36.82 38.62
CA ARG A 24 -38.41 -36.96 38.34
C ARG A 24 -39.36 -36.02 39.13
N TYR A 25 -40.03 -35.09 38.43
CA TYR A 25 -41.48 -35.13 38.08
C TYR A 25 -41.96 -33.81 37.41
N GLY A 26 -42.91 -33.92 36.47
CA GLY A 26 -43.77 -32.81 36.00
C GLY A 26 -43.58 -32.40 34.53
N GLY A 27 -44.33 -33.04 33.62
CA GLY A 27 -44.22 -32.83 32.18
C GLY A 27 -44.86 -31.56 31.63
N VAL A 28 -44.41 -31.15 30.43
CA VAL A 28 -45.17 -30.77 29.21
C VAL A 28 -44.12 -30.46 28.13
N GLU A 29 -44.20 -31.14 26.98
CA GLU A 29 -43.35 -30.93 25.80
C GLU A 29 -43.70 -29.63 25.07
N ILE A 30 -42.72 -28.73 24.86
CA ILE A 30 -42.68 -27.80 23.71
C ILE A 30 -41.22 -27.65 23.22
N ARG A 31 -40.91 -28.37 22.13
CA ARG A 31 -40.16 -28.03 20.91
C ARG A 31 -39.01 -26.97 20.91
N LYS A 32 -37.92 -27.43 20.25
CA LYS A 32 -36.99 -26.76 19.30
C LYS A 32 -35.59 -26.32 19.78
N ILE A 33 -34.60 -27.12 19.37
CA ILE A 33 -33.39 -26.75 18.62
C ILE A 33 -32.61 -25.55 19.17
N VAL A 34 -31.75 -25.81 20.16
CA VAL A 34 -30.43 -25.16 20.35
C VAL A 34 -29.51 -26.21 20.98
N PHE A 35 -29.00 -27.15 20.18
CA PHE A 35 -28.00 -28.13 20.62
C PHE A 35 -27.07 -28.44 19.45
N LEU A 36 -26.25 -27.44 19.07
CA LEU A 36 -25.08 -27.61 18.23
C LEU A 36 -24.27 -26.32 18.31
N GLY A 37 -23.31 -26.30 19.23
CA GLY A 37 -22.39 -25.18 19.37
C GLY A 37 -22.05 -24.91 20.81
N PHE A 38 -21.36 -25.85 21.48
CA PHE A 38 -20.46 -25.54 22.61
C PHE A 38 -19.58 -26.72 23.05
N CYS A 39 -19.25 -27.65 22.14
CA CYS A 39 -18.33 -28.76 22.42
C CYS A 39 -17.51 -29.16 21.19
N VAL A 40 -16.78 -28.22 20.58
CA VAL A 40 -15.56 -28.53 19.79
C VAL A 40 -14.64 -27.29 19.84
N LEU A 41 -14.02 -27.01 20.99
CA LEU A 41 -12.70 -26.39 20.95
C LEU A 41 -11.73 -27.55 20.72
N LEU A 42 -11.49 -27.86 19.45
CA LEU A 42 -10.36 -28.70 19.04
C LEU A 42 -9.10 -27.96 19.46
N ILE A 43 -8.59 -28.30 20.64
CA ILE A 43 -7.19 -28.09 20.99
C ILE A 43 -6.43 -28.88 19.94
N LEU A 44 -5.85 -28.18 18.95
CA LEU A 44 -4.87 -28.78 18.06
C LEU A 44 -3.62 -29.03 18.90
N CYS A 45 -3.55 -30.20 19.53
CA CYS A 45 -2.32 -30.76 20.06
C CYS A 45 -1.39 -30.99 18.85
N VAL A 46 -0.44 -30.08 18.62
CA VAL A 46 0.69 -30.41 17.75
C VAL A 46 1.68 -31.16 18.61
N ASN A 47 2.07 -32.32 18.13
CA ASN A 47 2.94 -33.21 18.84
C ASN A 47 4.38 -32.65 18.79
N VAL A 48 4.99 -32.38 19.95
CA VAL A 48 6.42 -32.04 20.05
C VAL A 48 7.21 -33.33 19.97
N HIS A 49 8.17 -33.38 19.06
CA HIS A 49 8.94 -34.59 18.86
C HIS A 49 10.40 -34.24 18.51
N SER A 50 11.33 -35.06 18.97
CA SER A 50 12.75 -34.90 18.65
C SER A 50 13.47 -36.23 18.56
N ILE A 51 14.43 -36.30 17.64
CA ILE A 51 15.41 -37.38 17.52
C ILE A 51 16.79 -36.82 17.85
N SER A 52 17.53 -37.51 18.72
CA SER A 52 18.96 -37.27 18.95
C SER A 52 19.81 -37.87 17.85
N ASP A 53 21.03 -37.36 17.62
CA ASP A 53 21.98 -37.97 16.67
C ASP A 53 22.23 -39.46 17.06
N PRO A 54 21.89 -40.43 16.18
CA PRO A 54 22.04 -41.85 16.46
C PRO A 54 23.48 -42.28 16.76
N SER A 55 24.47 -41.63 16.13
CA SER A 55 25.88 -41.93 16.34
C SER A 55 26.38 -41.42 17.69
N ALA A 56 25.89 -40.25 18.11
CA ALA A 56 26.16 -39.70 19.43
C ALA A 56 25.54 -40.57 20.52
N PHE A 57 24.27 -40.97 20.32
CA PHE A 57 23.58 -41.90 21.21
C PHE A 57 24.35 -43.22 21.32
N TYR A 58 24.75 -43.82 20.18
CA TYR A 58 25.52 -45.06 20.17
C TYR A 58 26.82 -44.97 20.96
N CYS A 59 27.60 -43.89 20.76
CA CYS A 59 28.82 -43.66 21.54
C CYS A 59 28.54 -43.62 23.05
N LYS A 60 27.54 -42.85 23.47
CA LYS A 60 27.17 -42.69 24.88
C LYS A 60 26.62 -43.98 25.49
N ASP A 61 25.72 -44.70 24.80
CA ASP A 61 25.13 -45.98 25.27
C ASP A 61 26.20 -47.07 25.42
N MET A 62 27.26 -47.00 24.61
CA MET A 62 28.44 -47.85 24.76
C MET A 62 29.32 -47.51 25.97
N GLY A 63 28.99 -46.45 26.71
CA GLY A 63 29.70 -45.99 27.90
C GLY A 63 30.93 -45.14 27.57
N TYR A 64 30.97 -44.51 26.39
CA TYR A 64 32.10 -43.71 25.92
C TYR A 64 31.80 -42.23 25.94
N GLN A 65 32.84 -41.41 26.06
CA GLN A 65 32.69 -39.96 26.10
C GLN A 65 32.49 -39.42 24.67
N TYR A 66 31.35 -38.78 24.45
CA TYR A 66 31.06 -38.05 23.21
C TYR A 66 31.42 -36.57 23.37
N LYS A 67 31.95 -35.96 22.30
CA LYS A 67 32.20 -34.52 22.20
C LYS A 67 31.95 -34.03 20.78
N ILE A 68 31.47 -32.81 20.65
CA ILE A 68 31.48 -32.07 19.40
C ILE A 68 32.81 -31.34 19.27
N VAL A 69 33.38 -31.35 18.06
CA VAL A 69 34.51 -30.51 17.70
C VAL A 69 34.19 -29.68 16.46
N THR A 70 34.56 -28.41 16.51
CA THR A 70 34.48 -27.49 15.37
C THR A 70 35.72 -27.67 14.49
N ARG A 71 35.51 -27.82 13.19
CA ARG A 71 36.56 -27.94 12.18
C ARG A 71 37.02 -26.56 11.71
N ALA A 72 38.10 -26.53 10.92
CA ALA A 72 38.64 -25.30 10.36
C ALA A 72 37.67 -24.58 9.41
N ASP A 73 36.70 -25.30 8.84
CA ASP A 73 35.64 -24.76 7.98
C ASP A 73 34.38 -24.35 8.76
N GLY A 74 34.45 -24.27 10.10
CA GLY A 74 33.31 -23.95 10.98
C GLY A 74 32.34 -25.12 11.21
N SER A 75 32.43 -26.20 10.43
CA SER A 75 31.50 -27.33 10.59
C SER A 75 31.78 -28.12 11.87
N GLN A 76 30.73 -28.62 12.52
CA GLN A 76 30.82 -29.32 13.79
C GLN A 76 30.61 -30.82 13.59
N MET A 77 31.56 -31.64 14.05
CA MET A 77 31.48 -33.10 13.98
C MET A 77 31.51 -33.77 15.35
N GLY A 78 30.79 -34.88 15.47
CA GLY A 78 30.81 -35.74 16.64
C GLY A 78 32.05 -36.62 16.71
N ILE A 79 32.67 -36.70 17.89
CA ILE A 79 33.78 -37.59 18.20
C ILE A 79 33.45 -38.42 19.43
N CYS A 80 33.68 -39.73 19.32
CA CYS A 80 33.65 -40.70 20.38
C CYS A 80 35.07 -40.98 20.91
N MET A 81 35.29 -40.74 22.20
CA MET A 81 36.54 -41.04 22.89
C MET A 81 36.51 -42.47 23.42
N LEU A 82 37.38 -43.33 22.87
CA LEU A 82 37.46 -44.75 23.17
C LEU A 82 38.35 -45.00 24.42
N PRO A 83 38.22 -46.17 25.10
CA PRO A 83 38.89 -46.45 26.38
C PRO A 83 40.43 -46.38 26.37
N ASN A 84 41.06 -46.53 25.21
CA ASN A 84 42.51 -46.40 25.03
C ASN A 84 42.96 -44.94 24.81
N ASN A 85 42.10 -43.95 25.10
CA ASN A 85 42.32 -42.52 24.87
C ASN A 85 42.48 -42.15 23.39
N THR A 86 42.06 -43.02 22.46
CA THR A 86 41.94 -42.68 21.04
C THR A 86 40.57 -42.09 20.76
N SER A 87 40.51 -41.18 19.80
CA SER A 87 39.26 -40.56 19.34
C SER A 87 38.84 -41.17 18.01
N CYS A 88 37.55 -41.38 17.81
CA CYS A 88 37.02 -41.61 16.48
C CYS A 88 35.78 -40.76 16.19
N ASP A 89 35.66 -40.30 14.94
CA ASP A 89 34.40 -39.80 14.38
C ASP A 89 33.23 -40.74 14.73
N SER A 90 32.14 -40.17 15.27
CA SER A 90 31.03 -40.95 15.81
C SER A 90 30.33 -41.81 14.76
N TRP A 91 30.17 -41.32 13.53
CA TRP A 91 29.57 -42.07 12.41
C TRP A 91 30.50 -43.16 11.88
N LYS A 92 31.82 -42.94 11.89
CA LYS A 92 32.82 -44.01 11.61
C LYS A 92 32.83 -45.07 12.70
N PHE A 93 32.64 -44.70 13.96
CA PHE A 93 32.53 -45.66 15.06
C PHE A 93 31.23 -46.47 14.95
N TYR A 94 30.11 -45.79 14.69
CA TYR A 94 28.80 -46.40 14.44
C TYR A 94 28.82 -47.44 13.30
N SER A 95 29.52 -47.13 12.21
CA SER A 95 29.66 -48.03 11.05
C SER A 95 30.73 -49.11 11.22
N GLY A 96 31.48 -49.08 12.32
CA GLY A 96 32.61 -49.98 12.55
C GLY A 96 33.81 -49.73 11.62
N ILE A 97 33.93 -48.56 11.00
CA ILE A 97 35.12 -48.19 10.20
C ILE A 97 36.34 -48.02 11.13
N CYS A 98 36.11 -47.53 12.34
CA CYS A 98 37.11 -47.37 13.39
C CYS A 98 36.57 -47.94 14.72
N GLY A 99 37.45 -48.13 15.71
CA GLY A 99 37.04 -48.57 17.05
C GLY A 99 36.32 -49.91 17.05
N LYS A 100 36.62 -50.81 16.10
CA LYS A 100 35.94 -52.11 15.93
C LYS A 100 35.95 -52.93 17.21
N GLU A 101 37.09 -53.01 17.89
CA GLU A 101 37.23 -53.72 19.18
C GLU A 101 36.34 -53.18 20.30
N TRP A 102 35.86 -51.94 20.17
CA TRP A 102 35.02 -51.24 21.13
C TRP A 102 33.56 -51.20 20.72
N SER A 103 33.20 -51.77 19.56
CA SER A 103 31.84 -51.78 19.03
C SER A 103 30.90 -52.69 19.84
N TYR A 104 29.60 -52.44 19.74
CA TYR A 104 28.55 -53.27 20.34
C TYR A 104 28.69 -54.75 19.95
N CYS A 105 28.95 -55.03 18.67
CA CYS A 105 29.09 -56.40 18.19
C CYS A 105 30.18 -57.13 18.98
N VAL A 106 31.37 -56.54 19.10
CA VAL A 106 32.49 -57.16 19.81
C VAL A 106 32.20 -57.33 21.29
N LYS A 107 31.59 -56.33 21.95
CA LYS A 107 31.16 -56.46 23.35
C LYS A 107 30.12 -57.57 23.57
N ALA A 108 29.27 -57.81 22.57
CA ALA A 108 28.26 -58.85 22.58
C ALA A 108 28.80 -60.23 22.13
N GLY A 109 30.09 -60.35 21.82
CA GLY A 109 30.73 -61.60 21.38
C GLY A 109 30.57 -61.92 19.89
N TYR A 110 30.34 -60.89 19.06
CA TYR A 110 30.17 -60.98 17.61
C TYR A 110 31.26 -60.22 16.86
N ASP A 111 31.55 -60.59 15.61
CA ASP A 111 32.39 -59.77 14.74
C ASP A 111 31.58 -58.62 14.14
N ILE A 112 32.24 -57.54 13.71
CA ILE A 112 31.60 -56.41 13.02
C ILE A 112 32.11 -56.30 11.58
N LYS A 113 31.18 -56.10 10.65
CA LYS A 113 31.46 -55.80 9.24
C LYS A 113 30.80 -54.48 8.87
N THR A 114 31.57 -53.59 8.25
CA THR A 114 31.01 -52.36 7.65
C THR A 114 30.39 -52.72 6.31
N VAL A 115 29.15 -52.32 6.10
CA VAL A 115 28.42 -52.54 4.84
C VAL A 115 27.88 -51.21 4.32
N ARG A 116 27.69 -51.14 3.00
CA ARG A 116 26.93 -50.09 2.34
C ARG A 116 25.62 -50.68 1.84
N GLY A 117 24.48 -50.09 2.19
CA GLY A 117 23.16 -50.56 1.76
C GLY A 117 22.03 -49.88 2.51
N ASP A 118 20.85 -50.49 2.46
CA ASP A 118 19.59 -49.84 2.85
C ASP A 118 18.94 -50.45 4.10
N ASN A 119 19.58 -51.43 4.75
CA ASN A 119 19.00 -52.14 5.90
C ASN A 119 19.18 -51.41 7.24
N ASP A 120 19.82 -50.24 7.26
CA ASP A 120 19.96 -49.40 8.45
C ASP A 120 19.10 -48.14 8.33
N LEU A 121 18.45 -47.76 9.44
CA LEU A 121 17.48 -46.67 9.47
C LEU A 121 18.12 -45.29 9.33
N TYR A 122 19.40 -45.15 9.70
CA TYR A 122 20.03 -43.85 9.91
C TYR A 122 21.16 -43.55 8.94
N SER A 123 21.84 -44.56 8.41
CA SER A 123 23.01 -44.38 7.55
C SER A 123 23.06 -45.42 6.44
N GLN A 124 23.49 -45.02 5.25
CA GLN A 124 23.80 -45.96 4.16
C GLN A 124 25.09 -46.74 4.41
N ILE A 125 25.95 -46.28 5.32
CA ILE A 125 27.18 -46.98 5.73
C ILE A 125 27.05 -47.30 7.22
N TYR A 126 26.91 -48.58 7.54
CA TYR A 126 26.59 -49.02 8.90
C TYR A 126 27.30 -50.34 9.25
N GLY A 127 27.36 -50.63 10.55
CA GLY A 127 27.93 -51.85 11.08
C GLY A 127 26.89 -52.96 11.16
N ILE A 128 27.23 -54.15 10.66
CA ILE A 128 26.45 -55.38 10.86
C ILE A 128 27.21 -56.35 11.77
N CYS A 129 26.51 -56.94 12.74
CA CYS A 129 27.11 -57.95 13.60
C CYS A 129 27.08 -59.33 12.93
N LEU A 130 28.14 -60.10 13.12
CA LEU A 130 28.32 -61.45 12.59
C LEU A 130 28.46 -62.45 13.74
N LYS A 131 27.62 -63.48 13.77
CA LYS A 131 27.77 -64.62 14.68
C LYS A 131 28.35 -65.80 13.91
N HIS A 132 29.60 -66.16 14.18
CA HIS A 132 30.34 -67.19 13.44
C HIS A 132 30.35 -66.95 11.92
N GLY A 133 30.57 -65.71 11.49
CA GLY A 133 30.59 -65.32 10.07
C GLY A 133 29.20 -65.14 9.42
N ILE A 134 28.10 -65.35 10.15
CA ILE A 134 26.73 -65.18 9.64
C ILE A 134 26.18 -63.82 10.10
N GLU A 135 25.66 -63.02 9.16
CA GLU A 135 25.01 -61.73 9.44
C GLU A 135 23.74 -61.91 10.29
N ILE A 136 23.72 -61.33 11.49
CA ILE A 136 22.58 -61.41 12.42
C ILE A 136 21.76 -60.12 12.50
N GLY A 137 22.32 -58.99 12.05
CA GLY A 137 21.58 -57.73 11.96
C GLY A 137 22.46 -56.49 12.18
N PRO A 138 21.98 -55.31 11.74
CA PRO A 138 22.67 -54.05 11.94
C PRO A 138 22.68 -53.66 13.42
N VAL A 139 23.72 -52.92 13.82
CA VAL A 139 23.90 -52.44 15.20
C VAL A 139 22.68 -51.64 15.68
N SER A 140 22.10 -50.80 14.84
CA SER A 140 20.87 -50.04 15.12
C SER A 140 19.72 -50.90 15.62
N LYS A 141 19.47 -52.02 14.94
CA LYS A 141 18.36 -52.94 15.23
C LYS A 141 18.65 -53.79 16.46
N LEU A 142 19.88 -54.29 16.60
CA LEU A 142 20.27 -55.15 17.73
C LEU A 142 20.29 -54.38 19.06
N MET A 143 20.60 -53.09 19.01
CA MET A 143 20.56 -52.21 20.18
C MET A 143 19.21 -51.53 20.39
N ASP A 144 18.26 -51.70 19.47
CA ASP A 144 16.96 -51.03 19.52
C ASP A 144 17.12 -49.50 19.64
N ILE A 145 18.00 -48.93 18.80
CA ILE A 145 18.35 -47.50 18.86
C ILE A 145 17.12 -46.64 18.58
N GLU A 146 16.26 -47.02 17.64
CA GLU A 146 15.02 -46.30 17.31
C GLU A 146 14.18 -46.03 18.54
N ALA A 147 13.74 -47.07 19.26
CA ALA A 147 12.92 -46.92 20.44
C ALA A 147 13.62 -46.22 21.63
N ARG A 148 14.92 -45.87 21.51
CA ARG A 148 15.69 -45.15 22.54
C ARG A 148 15.94 -43.69 22.18
N ILE A 149 16.00 -43.36 20.90
CA ILE A 149 16.21 -41.98 20.44
C ILE A 149 14.90 -41.29 20.05
N THR A 150 13.86 -42.03 19.65
CA THR A 150 12.51 -41.53 19.42
C THR A 150 11.72 -41.52 20.73
N LYS A 151 10.98 -40.44 21.01
CA LYS A 151 10.30 -40.23 22.32
C LYS A 151 8.77 -40.14 22.15
N GLU A 152 8.00 -40.88 22.97
CA GLU A 152 6.53 -40.78 23.06
C GLU A 152 6.07 -39.63 23.98
N GLN A 153 4.95 -39.01 23.62
CA GLN A 153 4.55 -37.66 24.03
C GLN A 153 4.05 -37.45 25.48
N ARG A 154 4.12 -36.17 25.92
CA ARG A 154 3.03 -35.49 26.65
C ARG A 154 2.59 -34.21 25.90
N PRO A 155 1.30 -33.84 25.89
CA PRO A 155 0.79 -32.70 25.11
C PRO A 155 1.26 -31.35 25.66
N GLU A 156 1.64 -30.44 24.77
CA GLU A 156 1.81 -29.01 25.09
C GLU A 156 0.45 -28.36 25.36
N VAL A 157 0.38 -27.56 26.43
CA VAL A 157 -0.73 -26.65 26.69
C VAL A 157 -0.35 -25.29 26.13
N PHE A 158 -0.72 -25.01 24.88
CA PHE A 158 -0.67 -23.63 24.38
C PHE A 158 -1.96 -22.90 24.77
N THR A 159 -1.81 -21.74 25.40
CA THR A 159 -2.85 -20.72 25.34
C THR A 159 -2.95 -20.27 23.88
N VAL A 160 -4.10 -20.51 23.26
CA VAL A 160 -4.38 -20.05 21.90
C VAL A 160 -4.45 -18.53 21.95
N ASP A 161 -3.40 -17.87 21.49
CA ASP A 161 -3.49 -16.47 21.06
C ASP A 161 -4.27 -16.47 19.74
N GLN A 162 -5.59 -16.24 19.83
CA GLN A 162 -6.53 -16.25 18.69
C GLN A 162 -6.34 -15.07 17.71
N SER A 163 -5.25 -14.30 17.80
CA SER A 163 -5.11 -13.04 17.07
C SER A 163 -4.21 -13.05 15.83
N ILE A 164 -3.62 -14.18 15.42
CA ILE A 164 -2.67 -14.18 14.29
C ILE A 164 -3.15 -15.12 13.18
N TYR A 165 -3.69 -14.52 12.11
CA TYR A 165 -3.81 -15.18 10.81
C TYR A 165 -2.40 -15.45 10.29
N GLU A 166 -1.94 -16.72 10.34
CA GLU A 166 -0.70 -17.09 9.65
C GLU A 166 -0.85 -16.80 8.17
N GLN A 167 0.06 -15.98 7.62
CA GLN A 167 0.10 -15.77 6.19
C GLN A 167 0.47 -17.09 5.52
N ILE A 168 -0.35 -17.53 4.57
CA ILE A 168 -0.10 -18.71 3.76
C ILE A 168 0.58 -18.25 2.47
N TYR A 169 1.78 -18.78 2.20
CA TYR A 169 2.46 -18.53 0.93
C TYR A 169 1.90 -19.44 -0.18
N THR A 170 1.42 -18.83 -1.27
CA THR A 170 0.92 -19.52 -2.48
C THR A 170 1.93 -19.43 -3.63
N THR A 171 1.86 -20.37 -4.57
CA THR A 171 2.80 -20.54 -5.69
C THR A 171 2.95 -19.27 -6.54
N GLN A 172 4.20 -18.87 -6.85
CA GLN A 172 4.55 -17.76 -7.72
C GLN A 172 5.37 -18.25 -8.92
N GLY A 173 4.86 -18.05 -10.13
CA GLY A 173 5.61 -18.29 -11.37
C GLY A 173 6.04 -19.74 -11.63
N SER A 174 6.80 -19.93 -12.72
CA SER A 174 7.45 -21.20 -13.05
C SER A 174 8.85 -21.26 -12.44
N VAL A 175 9.16 -22.36 -11.75
CA VAL A 175 10.49 -22.60 -11.16
C VAL A 175 11.26 -23.65 -11.99
N PRO A 176 12.61 -23.67 -11.94
CA PRO A 176 13.41 -24.70 -12.62
C PRO A 176 13.07 -26.11 -12.10
N ALA A 177 13.38 -27.16 -12.88
CA ALA A 177 13.16 -28.54 -12.47
C ALA A 177 14.12 -29.01 -11.36
N ILE A 178 15.31 -28.40 -11.29
CA ILE A 178 16.35 -28.74 -10.31
C ILE A 178 16.88 -27.43 -9.74
N PHE A 179 16.96 -27.34 -8.41
CA PHE A 179 17.48 -26.17 -7.71
C PHE A 179 18.00 -26.56 -6.33
N ASP A 180 19.10 -25.95 -5.88
CA ASP A 180 19.68 -26.19 -4.55
C ASP A 180 20.45 -24.97 -4.06
N TRP A 181 20.03 -24.40 -2.91
CA TRP A 181 20.73 -23.29 -2.27
C TRP A 181 22.15 -23.63 -1.83
N LYS A 182 22.49 -24.90 -1.65
CA LYS A 182 23.89 -25.30 -1.39
C LYS A 182 24.78 -25.16 -2.64
N ASN A 183 24.19 -25.20 -3.84
CA ASN A 183 24.91 -25.27 -5.12
C ASN A 183 24.33 -24.27 -6.14
N ASN A 184 24.22 -23.00 -5.77
CA ASN A 184 23.61 -21.96 -6.62
C ASN A 184 24.51 -20.73 -6.75
N ALA A 185 25.53 -20.80 -7.60
CA ALA A 185 26.58 -19.76 -7.71
C ALA A 185 27.33 -19.47 -6.38
N GLY A 186 27.32 -20.44 -5.47
CA GLY A 186 27.86 -20.39 -4.12
C GLY A 186 27.10 -21.37 -3.21
N ASP A 187 27.64 -21.63 -2.01
CA ASP A 187 26.92 -22.31 -0.94
C ASP A 187 26.28 -21.24 -0.05
N TRP A 188 24.96 -21.16 -0.07
CA TRP A 188 24.20 -20.17 0.71
C TRP A 188 23.85 -20.68 2.10
N MET A 189 24.25 -21.91 2.41
CA MET A 189 24.05 -22.56 3.69
C MET A 189 25.30 -22.37 4.55
N THR A 190 25.13 -22.11 5.85
CA THR A 190 26.25 -22.04 6.81
C THR A 190 26.91 -23.41 7.02
N PRO A 191 28.12 -23.48 7.61
CA PRO A 191 28.79 -24.75 7.90
C PRO A 191 27.90 -25.75 8.67
N MET A 192 28.01 -27.04 8.33
CA MET A 192 27.14 -28.07 8.92
C MET A 192 27.40 -28.26 10.41
N LYS A 193 26.35 -28.14 11.24
CA LYS A 193 26.44 -28.29 12.70
C LYS A 193 26.03 -29.69 13.18
N SER A 194 26.27 -29.98 14.46
CA SER A 194 25.95 -31.27 15.09
C SER A 194 25.16 -31.06 16.38
N GLN A 195 23.93 -31.57 16.46
CA GLN A 195 23.12 -31.53 17.68
C GLN A 195 23.57 -32.54 18.76
N GLY A 196 24.36 -33.54 18.38
CA GLY A 196 24.80 -34.60 19.30
C GLY A 196 23.65 -35.38 19.96
N GLY A 197 23.87 -35.79 21.21
CA GLY A 197 22.92 -36.61 21.97
C GLY A 197 21.64 -35.90 22.43
N CYS A 198 21.53 -34.59 22.20
CA CYS A 198 20.38 -33.76 22.57
C CYS A 198 19.33 -33.76 21.44
N GLY A 199 18.04 -33.77 21.82
CA GLY A 199 16.91 -33.70 20.88
C GLY A 199 16.60 -32.28 20.41
N SER A 200 17.62 -31.55 19.97
CA SER A 200 17.58 -30.11 19.63
C SER A 200 17.43 -29.82 18.14
N CYS A 201 17.11 -30.82 17.30
CA CYS A 201 16.93 -30.67 15.85
C CYS A 201 16.04 -29.47 15.45
N TRP A 202 15.02 -29.17 16.25
CA TRP A 202 14.11 -28.03 16.07
C TRP A 202 14.82 -26.67 16.17
N ALA A 203 15.82 -26.54 17.05
CA ALA A 203 16.62 -25.32 17.21
C ALA A 203 17.62 -25.19 16.06
N PHE A 204 18.34 -26.26 15.73
CA PHE A 204 19.29 -26.29 14.61
C PHE A 204 18.62 -26.01 13.27
N ALA A 205 17.42 -26.54 13.03
CA ALA A 205 16.68 -26.25 11.81
C ALA A 205 16.24 -24.79 11.74
N ALA A 206 15.76 -24.22 12.86
CA ALA A 206 15.30 -22.82 12.93
C ALA A 206 16.47 -21.84 12.76
N VAL A 207 17.61 -22.14 13.36
CA VAL A 207 18.86 -21.39 13.18
C VAL A 207 19.37 -21.53 11.75
N GLY A 208 19.52 -22.75 11.24
CA GLY A 208 20.08 -22.98 9.90
C GLY A 208 19.25 -22.36 8.76
N VAL A 209 17.92 -22.33 8.86
CA VAL A 209 17.07 -21.60 7.89
C VAL A 209 17.22 -20.08 8.04
N THR A 210 17.37 -19.57 9.27
CA THR A 210 17.53 -18.14 9.56
C THR A 210 18.87 -17.62 9.03
N GLU A 211 19.95 -18.35 9.29
CA GLU A 211 21.29 -18.04 8.80
C GLU A 211 21.34 -18.05 7.27
N ALA A 212 20.82 -19.10 6.63
CA ALA A 212 20.78 -19.18 5.18
C ALA A 212 19.94 -18.06 4.56
N GLN A 213 18.80 -17.71 5.18
CA GLN A 213 17.97 -16.59 4.74
C GLN A 213 18.73 -15.26 4.82
N GLN A 214 19.57 -15.07 5.83
CA GLN A 214 20.41 -13.89 5.96
C GLN A 214 21.49 -13.81 4.88
N ASN A 215 22.15 -14.93 4.56
CA ASN A 215 23.14 -14.99 3.48
C ASN A 215 22.49 -14.61 2.14
N ILE A 216 21.31 -15.19 1.85
CA ILE A 216 20.51 -14.89 0.66
C ILE A 216 20.12 -13.41 0.61
N TYR A 217 19.65 -12.87 1.74
CA TYR A 217 19.25 -11.46 1.84
C TYR A 217 20.42 -10.50 1.57
N LEU A 218 21.59 -10.79 2.13
CA LEU A 218 22.81 -9.99 1.90
C LEU A 218 23.42 -10.21 0.50
N SER A 219 22.90 -11.17 -0.27
CA SER A 219 23.52 -11.61 -1.53
C SER A 219 24.99 -12.00 -1.34
N ASN A 220 25.32 -12.59 -0.18
CA ASN A 220 26.68 -12.94 0.19
C ASN A 220 26.73 -14.39 0.72
N PRO A 221 27.10 -15.38 -0.13
CA PRO A 221 27.23 -16.77 0.31
C PRO A 221 28.40 -16.98 1.29
N ASP A 222 29.38 -16.07 1.31
CA ASP A 222 30.54 -16.15 2.22
C ASP A 222 30.27 -15.48 3.59
N TYR A 223 29.05 -14.99 3.83
CA TYR A 223 28.67 -14.44 5.13
C TYR A 223 28.48 -15.57 6.14
N ASP A 224 29.36 -15.67 7.13
CA ASP A 224 29.32 -16.73 8.14
C ASP A 224 28.64 -16.21 9.41
N ILE A 225 27.32 -16.04 9.35
CA ILE A 225 26.52 -15.79 10.55
C ILE A 225 26.34 -17.09 11.31
N ASP A 226 26.82 -17.11 12.55
CA ASP A 226 26.76 -18.28 13.43
C ASP A 226 25.87 -17.95 14.63
N LEU A 227 24.61 -18.38 14.61
CA LEU A 227 23.62 -18.09 15.67
C LEU A 227 23.58 -19.19 16.73
N SER A 228 23.24 -18.82 17.97
CA SER A 228 23.29 -19.72 19.12
C SER A 228 22.06 -20.64 19.22
N GLU A 229 22.20 -21.91 18.84
CA GLU A 229 21.18 -22.92 19.16
C GLU A 229 21.00 -23.08 20.67
N GLN A 230 22.08 -22.95 21.44
CA GLN A 230 22.06 -23.10 22.90
C GLN A 230 21.13 -22.09 23.57
N TYR A 231 21.05 -20.87 23.03
CA TYR A 231 20.13 -19.84 23.51
C TYR A 231 18.67 -20.29 23.40
N LEU A 232 18.32 -21.04 22.34
CA LEU A 232 16.97 -21.58 22.20
C LEU A 232 16.73 -22.79 23.11
N VAL A 233 17.74 -23.66 23.29
CA VAL A 233 17.62 -24.92 24.06
C VAL A 233 17.63 -24.70 25.57
N SER A 234 18.21 -23.60 26.03
CA SER A 234 18.29 -23.23 27.46
C SER A 234 17.00 -22.57 27.95
N ASP A 235 16.94 -22.22 29.24
CA ASP A 235 15.82 -21.53 29.88
C ASP A 235 15.64 -20.05 29.45
N CYS A 236 16.34 -19.60 28.39
CA CYS A 236 16.02 -18.32 27.73
C CYS A 236 14.70 -18.40 26.96
N TYR A 237 14.32 -19.60 26.50
CA TYR A 237 13.06 -19.86 25.81
C TYR A 237 12.25 -20.93 26.55
N ASP A 238 11.19 -20.49 27.22
CA ASP A 238 10.30 -21.39 27.97
C ASP A 238 9.74 -22.51 27.07
N TYR A 239 9.60 -23.70 27.66
CA TYR A 239 8.94 -24.90 27.09
C TYR A 239 9.69 -25.67 26.00
N ASN A 240 10.97 -25.37 25.73
CA ASN A 240 11.79 -26.13 24.77
C ASN A 240 13.12 -26.54 25.39
N THR A 241 13.58 -27.74 25.06
CA THR A 241 14.70 -28.38 25.76
C THR A 241 15.42 -29.43 24.91
N CYS A 242 16.44 -30.10 25.46
CA CYS A 242 16.98 -31.34 24.87
C CYS A 242 15.99 -32.50 24.78
N CYS A 243 14.81 -32.38 25.39
CA CYS A 243 13.73 -33.37 25.25
C CYS A 243 12.86 -33.13 24.02
N GLY A 244 13.06 -32.01 23.33
CA GLY A 244 12.33 -31.62 22.14
C GLY A 244 11.82 -30.19 22.23
N GLY A 245 11.30 -29.73 21.10
CA GLY A 245 10.78 -28.40 20.94
C GLY A 245 10.13 -28.22 19.58
N SER A 246 9.60 -27.02 19.34
CA SER A 246 8.90 -26.67 18.11
C SER A 246 9.76 -25.77 17.23
N GLY A 247 10.04 -26.19 15.99
CA GLY A 247 10.73 -25.34 15.01
C GLY A 247 9.95 -24.04 14.71
N ARG A 248 8.62 -24.13 14.60
CA ARG A 248 7.72 -22.97 14.52
C ARG A 248 7.85 -22.08 15.77
N GLY A 249 7.88 -22.70 16.96
CA GLY A 249 8.06 -22.01 18.23
C GLY A 249 9.36 -21.22 18.29
N ALA A 250 10.46 -21.83 17.83
CA ALA A 250 11.77 -21.20 17.71
C ALA A 250 11.76 -19.99 16.76
N LEU A 251 11.22 -20.14 15.54
CA LEU A 251 11.11 -19.02 14.59
C LEU A 251 10.30 -17.86 15.18
N ARG A 252 9.18 -18.16 15.86
CA ARG A 252 8.40 -17.16 16.58
C ARG A 252 9.19 -16.48 17.69
N PHE A 253 10.02 -17.23 18.41
CA PHE A 253 10.87 -16.66 19.46
C PHE A 253 11.96 -15.75 18.87
N ILE A 254 12.62 -16.17 17.80
CA ILE A 254 13.62 -15.35 17.07
C ILE A 254 12.97 -14.05 16.55
N SER A 255 11.74 -14.12 16.01
CA SER A 255 11.00 -12.93 15.56
C SER A 255 10.72 -11.96 16.72
N ARG A 256 10.21 -12.47 17.85
CA ARG A 256 9.74 -11.62 18.96
C ARG A 256 10.86 -11.13 19.87
N LYS A 257 11.84 -11.98 20.15
CA LYS A 257 12.88 -11.77 21.18
C LYS A 257 14.27 -11.63 20.57
N GLY A 258 14.53 -12.28 19.43
CA GLY A 258 15.85 -12.37 18.82
C GLY A 258 16.69 -13.51 19.37
N ILE A 259 17.86 -13.68 18.78
CA ILE A 259 18.82 -14.74 19.09
C ILE A 259 20.23 -14.18 18.98
N PRO A 260 21.11 -14.37 19.98
CA PRO A 260 22.49 -13.93 19.90
C PRO A 260 23.32 -14.91 19.04
N ASP A 261 24.54 -14.53 18.70
CA ASP A 261 25.47 -15.41 18.00
C ASP A 261 26.06 -16.53 18.90
N GLU A 262 26.57 -17.58 18.29
CA GLU A 262 27.09 -18.79 18.93
C GLU A 262 28.23 -18.50 19.92
N LEU A 263 29.08 -17.49 19.65
CA LEU A 263 30.13 -17.12 20.60
C LEU A 263 29.58 -16.50 21.89
N CYS A 264 28.39 -15.91 21.84
CA CYS A 264 27.74 -15.38 23.04
C CYS A 264 27.23 -16.49 23.97
N MET A 265 26.75 -17.60 23.39
CA MET A 265 26.27 -18.75 24.14
C MET A 265 26.54 -20.04 23.34
N PRO A 266 27.74 -20.63 23.48
CA PRO A 266 28.14 -21.80 22.69
C PRO A 266 27.32 -23.04 22.99
N TYR A 267 27.11 -23.89 22.00
CA TYR A 267 26.44 -25.17 22.16
C TYR A 267 27.25 -26.16 22.99
N VAL A 268 26.68 -26.62 24.10
CA VAL A 268 27.34 -27.53 25.05
C VAL A 268 26.47 -28.69 25.53
N ASP A 269 25.23 -28.77 25.04
CA ASP A 269 24.29 -29.87 25.31
C ASP A 269 24.68 -31.23 24.68
N ASP A 270 25.95 -31.36 24.29
CA ASP A 270 26.60 -32.59 23.88
C ASP A 270 27.33 -33.32 25.02
N LYS A 271 27.63 -32.63 26.14
CA LYS A 271 28.53 -33.10 27.22
C LYS A 271 27.93 -34.12 28.18
N GLY A 272 26.61 -34.21 28.27
CA GLY A 272 25.94 -35.17 29.16
C GLY A 272 24.42 -35.04 29.15
N CYS A 273 23.90 -33.84 28.89
CA CYS A 273 22.47 -33.67 28.88
C CYS A 273 21.77 -34.50 27.80
N SER A 274 20.70 -35.18 28.22
CA SER A 274 19.89 -36.08 27.41
C SER A 274 18.54 -36.27 28.10
N CYS A 275 17.60 -36.92 27.42
CA CYS A 275 16.30 -37.23 28.01
C CYS A 275 16.02 -38.72 27.97
N SER A 276 15.35 -39.20 29.02
CA SER A 276 14.89 -40.57 29.11
C SER A 276 13.78 -40.87 28.10
N LYS A 277 13.50 -42.17 27.88
CA LYS A 277 12.37 -42.63 27.04
C LYS A 277 11.01 -42.04 27.47
N THR A 278 10.85 -41.71 28.75
CA THR A 278 9.60 -41.16 29.31
C THR A 278 9.55 -39.62 29.28
N GLY A 279 10.50 -38.98 28.61
CA GLY A 279 10.56 -37.53 28.44
C GLY A 279 11.10 -36.78 29.65
N PHE A 280 11.70 -37.47 30.63
CA PHE A 280 12.34 -36.81 31.76
C PHE A 280 13.77 -36.42 31.43
N CYS A 281 14.17 -35.24 31.90
CA CYS A 281 15.53 -34.77 31.81
C CYS A 281 16.50 -35.70 32.56
N SER A 282 17.67 -35.98 31.96
CA SER A 282 18.73 -36.74 32.61
C SER A 282 19.18 -36.03 33.89
N MET A 283 19.56 -36.81 34.91
CA MET A 283 20.16 -36.27 36.13
C MET A 283 21.52 -35.60 35.87
N GLU A 284 22.13 -35.87 34.71
CA GLU A 284 23.41 -35.32 34.28
C GLU A 284 23.31 -33.90 33.72
N CYS A 285 22.10 -33.39 33.43
CA CYS A 285 21.92 -32.02 32.97
C CYS A 285 22.13 -31.01 34.10
N THR A 286 22.91 -29.96 33.83
CA THR A 286 23.18 -28.86 34.80
C THR A 286 21.90 -28.15 35.24
N SER A 287 21.03 -27.80 34.29
CA SER A 287 19.72 -27.19 34.54
C SER A 287 18.62 -28.21 34.36
N ARG A 288 17.95 -28.53 35.47
CA ARG A 288 16.81 -29.44 35.51
C ARG A 288 15.74 -28.93 36.46
N THR A 289 14.52 -28.80 35.95
CA THR A 289 13.34 -28.50 36.77
C THR A 289 12.32 -29.60 36.53
N ASP A 290 12.43 -30.69 37.29
CA ASP A 290 11.52 -31.84 37.23
C ASP A 290 10.27 -31.66 38.13
N ARG A 291 10.20 -30.57 38.91
CA ARG A 291 9.11 -30.27 39.84
C ARG A 291 8.58 -28.85 39.61
N ASN A 292 7.26 -28.73 39.48
CA ASN A 292 6.48 -27.48 39.43
C ASN A 292 6.50 -26.68 38.10
N TRP A 293 6.15 -27.31 36.98
CA TRP A 293 5.65 -26.61 35.77
C TRP A 293 6.63 -25.67 35.02
N SER A 294 7.87 -25.49 35.48
CA SER A 294 8.98 -24.92 34.72
C SER A 294 9.80 -26.10 34.16
N TRP A 295 10.07 -26.15 32.85
CA TRP A 295 10.71 -27.31 32.20
C TRP A 295 12.01 -26.88 31.53
N THR A 296 13.12 -27.10 32.22
CA THR A 296 14.47 -26.84 31.72
C THR A 296 15.21 -28.17 31.63
N CYS A 297 15.83 -28.45 30.49
CA CYS A 297 16.69 -29.61 30.31
C CYS A 297 17.83 -29.23 29.37
N SER A 298 18.88 -28.69 29.98
CA SER A 298 20.09 -28.19 29.30
C SER A 298 21.29 -28.20 30.26
N ASP A 299 22.49 -28.28 29.71
CA ASP A 299 23.79 -28.18 30.39
C ASP A 299 24.17 -26.72 30.71
N THR A 300 23.43 -25.73 30.19
CA THR A 300 23.58 -24.30 30.50
C THR A 300 22.27 -23.65 30.93
N ILE A 301 22.40 -22.53 31.65
CA ILE A 301 21.29 -21.63 31.95
C ILE A 301 21.46 -20.31 31.21
N CYS A 302 20.37 -19.57 31.07
CA CYS A 302 20.28 -18.37 30.28
C CYS A 302 21.24 -17.32 30.82
N SER A 303 21.49 -17.27 32.13
CA SER A 303 22.47 -16.37 32.73
C SER A 303 23.92 -16.63 32.32
N ASP A 304 24.22 -17.77 31.68
CA ASP A 304 25.56 -18.10 31.18
C ASP A 304 25.90 -17.41 29.85
N ARG A 305 24.92 -16.73 29.23
CA ARG A 305 25.13 -15.91 28.03
C ARG A 305 26.13 -14.77 28.28
N CYS A 306 26.78 -14.32 27.23
CA CYS A 306 27.69 -13.18 27.27
C CYS A 306 27.06 -11.90 27.85
N ILE A 307 27.88 -11.01 28.39
CA ILE A 307 27.40 -9.80 29.10
C ILE A 307 26.71 -8.78 28.17
N ASP A 308 27.11 -8.75 26.90
CA ASP A 308 26.65 -7.85 25.84
C ASP A 308 25.61 -8.50 24.91
N TRP A 309 24.95 -9.58 25.37
CA TRP A 309 24.03 -10.37 24.56
C TRP A 309 22.90 -9.54 23.93
N GLN A 310 22.41 -8.48 24.61
CA GLN A 310 21.34 -7.63 24.08
C GLN A 310 21.75 -6.92 22.78
N ASP A 311 23.02 -6.55 22.67
CA ASP A 311 23.56 -5.83 21.51
C ASP A 311 23.87 -6.77 20.33
N ARG A 312 23.79 -8.08 20.58
CA ARG A 312 24.13 -9.16 19.63
C ARG A 312 22.90 -9.91 19.11
N LEU A 313 21.70 -9.47 19.48
CA LEU A 313 20.46 -10.11 19.09
C LEU A 313 20.16 -9.92 17.59
N PHE A 314 20.20 -11.01 16.85
CA PHE A 314 19.64 -11.11 15.50
C PHE A 314 18.12 -11.35 15.57
N LYS A 315 17.34 -10.66 14.74
CA LYS A 315 15.88 -10.84 14.66
C LYS A 315 15.44 -11.07 13.22
N ILE A 316 14.54 -12.03 13.05
CA ILE A 316 13.75 -12.14 11.82
C ILE A 316 12.53 -11.23 11.94
N TYR A 317 11.97 -10.78 10.82
CA TYR A 317 10.74 -10.02 10.85
C TYR A 317 9.58 -10.92 11.29
N ASP A 318 9.36 -11.99 10.53
CA ASP A 318 8.32 -12.98 10.79
C ASP A 318 8.71 -14.32 10.16
N TYR A 319 7.85 -15.32 10.32
CA TYR A 319 7.92 -16.60 9.65
C TYR A 319 6.59 -16.89 8.96
N VAL A 320 6.65 -17.59 7.83
CA VAL A 320 5.48 -17.87 7.00
C VAL A 320 5.25 -19.36 6.90
N LYS A 321 3.99 -19.79 7.06
CA LYS A 321 3.62 -21.16 6.75
C LYS A 321 3.53 -21.31 5.23
N VAL A 322 4.27 -22.26 4.69
CA VAL A 322 4.19 -22.60 3.26
C VAL A 322 3.07 -23.62 3.09
N ASP A 323 2.28 -23.48 2.03
CA ASP A 323 1.21 -24.42 1.74
C ASP A 323 1.71 -25.86 1.67
N ASN A 324 0.90 -26.79 2.16
CA ASN A 324 1.24 -28.22 2.30
C ASN A 324 1.23 -28.97 0.95
N ASN A 325 1.86 -28.41 -0.08
CA ASN A 325 1.98 -29.03 -1.38
C ASN A 325 3.38 -28.77 -1.98
N LYS A 326 3.82 -29.73 -2.80
CA LYS A 326 5.13 -29.73 -3.45
C LYS A 326 5.41 -28.42 -4.20
N ASP A 327 4.45 -27.93 -4.98
CA ASP A 327 4.70 -26.79 -5.88
C ASP A 327 4.85 -25.47 -5.11
N ALA A 328 4.08 -25.29 -4.03
CA ALA A 328 4.23 -24.13 -3.14
C ALA A 328 5.58 -24.15 -2.42
N ILE A 329 6.02 -25.31 -1.93
CA ILE A 329 7.33 -25.47 -1.29
C ILE A 329 8.46 -25.20 -2.29
N LYS A 330 8.40 -25.77 -3.50
CA LYS A 330 9.39 -25.49 -4.56
C LYS A 330 9.43 -24.00 -4.92
N SER A 331 8.26 -23.39 -5.07
CA SER A 331 8.12 -21.95 -5.34
C SER A 331 8.74 -21.11 -4.23
N HIS A 332 8.48 -21.46 -2.97
CA HIS A 332 9.04 -20.75 -1.84
C HIS A 332 10.56 -20.90 -1.79
N ILE A 333 11.07 -22.13 -1.95
CA ILE A 333 12.50 -22.41 -1.98
C ILE A 333 13.19 -21.56 -3.04
N TYR A 334 12.67 -21.54 -4.26
CA TYR A 334 13.29 -20.81 -5.36
C TYR A 334 13.22 -19.27 -5.19
N HIS A 335 12.08 -18.74 -4.72
CA HIS A 335 11.85 -17.30 -4.70
C HIS A 335 12.18 -16.60 -3.37
N LYS A 336 12.26 -17.34 -2.27
CA LYS A 336 12.35 -16.78 -0.92
C LYS A 336 13.53 -17.32 -0.14
N GLY A 337 13.78 -18.62 -0.18
CA GLY A 337 14.88 -19.25 0.55
C GLY A 337 14.52 -20.65 1.06
N PRO A 338 15.47 -21.36 1.70
CA PRO A 338 15.24 -22.68 2.28
C PRO A 338 14.03 -22.69 3.24
N VAL A 339 13.45 -23.87 3.44
CA VAL A 339 12.30 -24.04 4.35
C VAL A 339 12.62 -25.01 5.47
N LEU A 340 12.26 -24.64 6.69
CA LEU A 340 12.22 -25.56 7.83
C LEU A 340 11.04 -26.50 7.65
N VAL A 341 11.27 -27.80 7.83
CA VAL A 341 10.23 -28.83 7.76
C VAL A 341 10.31 -29.82 8.91
N SER A 342 9.15 -30.29 9.35
CA SER A 342 9.07 -31.46 10.24
C SER A 342 8.84 -32.72 9.41
N ILE A 343 9.57 -33.79 9.73
CA ILE A 343 9.45 -35.09 9.06
C ILE A 343 9.13 -36.19 10.07
N ASP A 344 8.35 -37.17 9.66
CA ASP A 344 8.24 -38.45 10.35
C ASP A 344 9.41 -39.33 9.91
N TRP A 345 10.36 -39.53 10.82
CA TRP A 345 11.51 -40.39 10.60
C TRP A 345 11.36 -41.75 11.30
N SER A 346 10.14 -42.11 11.72
CA SER A 346 9.82 -43.41 12.31
C SER A 346 9.56 -44.47 11.23
N ASN A 347 9.73 -45.75 11.56
CA ASN A 347 9.12 -46.87 10.83
C ASN A 347 9.41 -46.89 9.30
N ARG A 348 10.70 -46.69 8.97
CA ARG A 348 11.23 -46.62 7.61
C ARG A 348 11.14 -47.94 6.85
N THR A 349 10.94 -47.85 5.54
CA THR A 349 10.84 -49.03 4.65
C THR A 349 11.95 -49.21 3.62
N ASN A 350 12.92 -48.28 3.46
CA ASN A 350 14.27 -48.44 2.85
C ASN A 350 14.77 -47.11 2.21
N PHE A 351 16.09 -46.94 2.06
CA PHE A 351 16.63 -46.05 1.03
C PHE A 351 16.47 -46.74 -0.34
N THR A 352 16.13 -45.99 -1.40
CA THR A 352 16.19 -46.54 -2.77
C THR A 352 17.64 -46.71 -3.22
N ALA A 353 17.88 -47.46 -4.31
CA ALA A 353 19.21 -47.62 -4.91
C ALA A 353 19.92 -46.28 -5.27
N GLY A 354 19.17 -45.17 -5.33
CA GLY A 354 19.69 -43.81 -5.51
C GLY A 354 19.93 -43.02 -4.21
N GLY A 355 19.78 -43.65 -3.05
CA GLY A 355 19.95 -43.02 -1.74
C GLY A 355 18.79 -42.11 -1.32
N ILE A 356 17.63 -42.24 -1.96
CA ILE A 356 16.42 -41.44 -1.65
C ILE A 356 15.66 -42.14 -0.53
N ALA A 357 15.40 -41.42 0.56
CA ALA A 357 14.61 -41.89 1.68
C ALA A 357 13.12 -41.96 1.32
N SER A 358 12.49 -43.08 1.65
CA SER A 358 11.04 -43.28 1.67
C SER A 358 10.62 -43.81 3.03
N CYS A 359 9.51 -43.31 3.56
CA CYS A 359 9.02 -43.75 4.86
C CYS A 359 7.50 -43.64 4.96
N GLN A 360 6.91 -44.54 5.76
CA GLN A 360 5.46 -44.64 5.89
C GLN A 360 4.89 -43.43 6.65
N LYS A 361 3.73 -42.96 6.21
CA LYS A 361 2.97 -41.89 6.88
C LYS A 361 2.27 -42.45 8.12
N SER A 362 2.98 -42.69 9.22
CA SER A 362 2.38 -43.27 10.42
C SER A 362 3.05 -42.81 11.71
N GLY A 363 2.35 -42.00 12.51
CA GLY A 363 2.75 -41.71 13.90
C GLY A 363 3.00 -40.24 14.23
N GLY A 364 3.16 -39.38 13.23
CA GLY A 364 3.42 -37.94 13.40
C GLY A 364 4.91 -37.60 13.26
N THR A 365 5.22 -36.32 13.02
CA THR A 365 6.58 -35.89 12.65
C THR A 365 7.56 -35.89 13.83
N ASN A 366 8.67 -36.64 13.79
CA ASN A 366 9.59 -36.77 14.92
C ASN A 366 10.96 -36.07 14.82
N HIS A 367 11.25 -35.45 13.68
CA HIS A 367 12.51 -34.77 13.41
C HIS A 367 12.27 -33.47 12.65
N VAL A 368 13.13 -32.46 12.83
CA VAL A 368 13.02 -31.16 12.15
C VAL A 368 14.31 -30.89 11.39
N VAL A 369 14.18 -30.55 10.11
CA VAL A 369 15.28 -30.40 9.15
C VAL A 369 15.00 -29.23 8.21
N VAL A 370 15.95 -28.91 7.32
CA VAL A 370 15.79 -27.80 6.36
C VAL A 370 15.85 -28.33 4.93
N ILE A 371 14.83 -28.06 4.13
CA ILE A 371 14.90 -28.30 2.67
C ILE A 371 15.65 -27.13 2.03
N THR A 372 16.76 -27.43 1.38
CA THR A 372 17.59 -26.44 0.66
C THR A 372 17.33 -26.42 -0.83
N GLY A 373 16.73 -27.50 -1.35
CA GLY A 373 16.58 -27.69 -2.78
C GLY A 373 15.69 -28.87 -3.15
N TYR A 374 15.60 -29.14 -4.44
CA TYR A 374 14.83 -30.23 -5.00
C TYR A 374 15.36 -30.65 -6.38
N ASP A 375 15.05 -31.88 -6.75
CA ASP A 375 15.24 -32.42 -8.09
C ASP A 375 13.92 -33.08 -8.53
N GLU A 376 13.21 -32.39 -9.42
CA GLU A 376 11.93 -32.86 -9.92
C GLU A 376 12.06 -33.99 -10.94
N VAL A 377 13.20 -34.08 -11.63
CA VAL A 377 13.47 -35.15 -12.60
C VAL A 377 13.62 -36.48 -11.87
N ASN A 378 14.29 -36.45 -10.71
CA ASN A 378 14.56 -37.62 -9.88
C ASN A 378 13.61 -37.77 -8.67
N ASN A 379 12.60 -36.89 -8.56
CA ASN A 379 11.51 -36.94 -7.59
C ASN A 379 11.94 -36.88 -6.11
N TYR A 380 12.82 -35.94 -5.73
CA TYR A 380 13.26 -35.78 -4.34
C TYR A 380 13.52 -34.34 -3.90
N TRP A 381 13.41 -34.11 -2.59
CA TRP A 381 13.91 -32.96 -1.84
C TRP A 381 15.38 -33.15 -1.46
N ILE A 382 16.15 -32.06 -1.46
CA ILE A 382 17.52 -31.99 -0.92
C ILE A 382 17.42 -31.38 0.47
N VAL A 383 17.88 -32.13 1.48
CA VAL A 383 17.59 -31.82 2.88
C VAL A 383 18.88 -31.76 3.69
N ARG A 384 19.05 -30.65 4.42
CA ARG A 384 20.10 -30.42 5.40
C ARG A 384 19.68 -31.01 6.75
N ASN A 385 20.53 -31.86 7.32
CA ASN A 385 20.35 -32.42 8.65
C ASN A 385 21.17 -31.64 9.71
N SER A 386 21.17 -32.12 10.95
CA SER A 386 21.93 -31.55 12.08
C SER A 386 22.80 -32.60 12.79
N TRP A 387 23.29 -33.61 12.07
CA TRP A 387 24.11 -34.72 12.60
C TRP A 387 25.58 -34.65 12.17
N GLY A 388 26.04 -33.44 11.86
CA GLY A 388 27.42 -33.16 11.45
C GLY A 388 27.76 -33.50 9.99
N PRO A 389 28.91 -33.02 9.51
CA PRO A 389 29.31 -33.09 8.10
C PRO A 389 29.75 -34.49 7.64
N THR A 390 29.98 -35.44 8.55
CA THR A 390 30.42 -36.80 8.18
C THR A 390 29.28 -37.78 7.98
N TRP A 391 28.09 -37.44 8.47
CA TRP A 391 26.89 -38.20 8.17
C TRP A 391 26.57 -38.09 6.67
N ASN A 392 26.37 -39.22 5.99
CA ASN A 392 26.20 -39.29 4.52
C ASN A 392 27.29 -38.60 3.67
N GLY A 393 28.45 -38.26 4.27
CA GLY A 393 29.60 -37.67 3.58
C GLY A 393 29.63 -36.14 3.54
N ASP A 394 28.49 -35.48 3.66
CA ASP A 394 28.38 -34.01 3.69
C ASP A 394 27.29 -33.47 4.64
N GLY A 395 26.60 -34.36 5.35
CA GLY A 395 25.50 -34.07 6.26
C GLY A 395 24.11 -33.92 5.59
N TYR A 396 24.03 -34.03 4.26
CA TYR A 396 22.78 -33.89 3.52
C TYR A 396 22.17 -35.25 3.17
N PHE A 397 20.89 -35.25 2.82
CA PHE A 397 20.19 -36.43 2.35
C PHE A 397 19.04 -36.08 1.40
N LYS A 398 18.51 -37.12 0.75
CA LYS A 398 17.41 -37.00 -0.21
C LYS A 398 16.15 -37.62 0.37
N VAL A 399 15.01 -36.94 0.23
CA VAL A 399 13.70 -37.45 0.63
C VAL A 399 12.76 -37.43 -0.57
N GLY A 400 12.07 -38.52 -0.85
CA GLY A 400 11.11 -38.57 -1.95
C GLY A 400 9.99 -37.53 -1.77
N PHE A 401 9.47 -36.98 -2.86
CA PHE A 401 8.27 -36.14 -2.77
C PHE A 401 7.07 -36.93 -2.23
N GLY A 402 6.31 -36.32 -1.32
CA GLY A 402 5.14 -36.92 -0.69
C GLY A 402 5.46 -37.95 0.40
N GLU A 403 6.75 -38.14 0.74
CA GLU A 403 7.22 -39.10 1.74
C GLU A 403 7.41 -38.42 3.11
N CYS A 404 7.41 -39.20 4.19
CA CYS A 404 7.85 -38.73 5.51
C CYS A 404 7.12 -37.51 6.08
N LEU A 405 5.91 -37.23 5.60
CA LEU A 405 5.14 -36.03 5.98
C LEU A 405 5.90 -34.72 5.75
N ILE A 406 6.93 -34.73 4.89
CA ILE A 406 7.87 -33.61 4.75
C ILE A 406 7.21 -32.32 4.27
N GLU A 407 6.11 -32.42 3.52
CA GLU A 407 5.34 -31.26 3.09
C GLU A 407 4.27 -30.79 4.08
N GLU A 408 4.07 -31.45 5.23
CA GLU A 408 2.94 -31.15 6.12
C GLU A 408 3.16 -29.90 7.00
N TYR A 409 4.41 -29.64 7.39
CA TYR A 409 4.77 -28.55 8.30
C TYR A 409 5.98 -27.78 7.78
N ALA A 410 5.80 -27.04 6.69
CA ALA A 410 6.84 -26.23 6.07
C ALA A 410 6.73 -24.75 6.47
N TYR A 411 7.86 -24.18 6.91
CA TYR A 411 7.96 -22.79 7.35
C TYR A 411 9.17 -22.10 6.72
N GLY A 412 8.94 -20.93 6.11
CA GLY A 412 9.98 -20.05 5.59
C GLY A 412 10.25 -18.87 6.52
N VAL A 413 11.45 -18.30 6.44
CA VAL A 413 11.83 -17.09 7.20
C VAL A 413 11.57 -15.85 6.36
N GLN A 414 10.99 -14.83 6.98
CA GLN A 414 10.86 -13.50 6.39
C GLN A 414 11.81 -12.52 7.10
N LEU A 415 12.69 -11.92 6.32
CA LEU A 415 13.48 -10.77 6.74
C LEU A 415 12.84 -9.48 6.23
N CYS A 416 13.13 -8.37 6.90
CA CYS A 416 12.74 -7.06 6.40
C CYS A 416 13.54 -6.74 5.14
N SER A 417 12.85 -6.51 4.02
CA SER A 417 13.47 -6.01 2.80
C SER A 417 13.25 -4.51 2.71
N CYS A 418 14.34 -3.75 2.84
CA CYS A 418 14.31 -2.31 2.75
C CYS A 418 14.68 -1.83 1.36
N SER A 419 13.91 -0.86 0.87
CA SER A 419 14.22 -0.10 -0.34
C SER A 419 15.56 0.63 -0.22
N SER A 420 16.07 1.12 -1.35
CA SER A 420 17.25 2.00 -1.36
C SER A 420 17.03 3.21 -0.45
N TRP A 421 18.11 3.68 0.17
CA TRP A 421 18.09 4.88 0.99
C TRP A 421 17.61 6.09 0.18
N VAL A 422 16.58 6.74 0.68
CA VAL A 422 16.01 8.00 0.18
C VAL A 422 16.61 9.14 1.00
N ALA A 423 17.18 10.11 0.30
CA ALA A 423 17.88 11.23 0.90
C ALA A 423 16.88 12.33 1.33
N GLY A 424 16.69 12.51 2.64
CA GLY A 424 15.92 13.60 3.25
C GLY A 424 16.72 14.90 3.45
N SER A 425 16.25 15.72 4.39
CA SER A 425 16.80 17.07 4.69
C SER A 425 18.07 17.01 5.54
N CYS A 426 18.97 17.98 5.37
CA CYS A 426 20.07 18.21 6.32
C CYS A 426 19.50 18.70 7.66
N GLY A 427 19.97 18.17 8.79
CA GLY A 427 19.39 18.46 10.12
C GLY A 427 17.97 17.92 10.34
N GLY A 428 17.47 17.05 9.46
CA GLY A 428 16.16 16.44 9.59
C GLY A 428 16.13 15.28 10.60
N GLY A 429 14.99 15.06 11.25
CA GLY A 429 14.83 13.96 12.21
C GLY A 429 15.74 14.13 13.43
N THR A 430 16.60 13.13 13.68
CA THR A 430 17.59 13.12 14.76
C THR A 430 18.97 13.67 14.33
N CYS A 431 19.12 14.13 13.08
CA CYS A 431 20.41 14.51 12.51
C CYS A 431 20.84 15.93 12.87
N SER A 432 22.15 16.16 12.97
CA SER A 432 22.69 17.51 13.16
C SER A 432 22.64 18.33 11.86
N ALA A 433 22.78 19.65 11.97
CA ALA A 433 22.65 20.58 10.82
C ALA A 433 23.57 20.26 9.62
N ASN A 434 24.69 19.56 9.85
CA ASN A 434 25.67 19.18 8.82
C ASN A 434 25.50 17.74 8.33
N GLU A 435 24.44 17.06 8.74
CA GLU A 435 24.16 15.66 8.41
C GLU A 435 22.83 15.56 7.70
N ARG A 436 22.83 14.84 6.57
CA ARG A 436 21.62 14.52 5.84
C ARG A 436 20.91 13.35 6.49
N HIS A 437 19.63 13.54 6.75
CA HIS A 437 18.74 12.47 7.16
C HIS A 437 18.42 11.57 5.97
N TYR A 438 18.73 10.30 6.04
CA TYR A 438 18.40 9.30 5.04
C TYR A 438 17.39 8.34 5.61
N THR A 439 16.44 7.91 4.79
CA THR A 439 15.41 7.00 5.23
C THR A 439 15.11 5.92 4.20
N ARG A 440 14.59 4.77 4.62
CA ARG A 440 14.15 3.74 3.68
C ARG A 440 12.92 3.01 4.17
N ALA A 441 11.99 2.79 3.25
CA ALA A 441 10.81 1.98 3.53
C ALA A 441 11.21 0.51 3.52
N CYS A 442 10.80 -0.20 4.57
CA CYS A 442 11.01 -1.63 4.72
C CYS A 442 9.69 -2.38 4.53
N THR A 443 9.78 -3.55 3.91
CA THR A 443 8.65 -4.44 3.64
C THR A 443 8.89 -5.77 4.34
N PRO A 444 7.83 -6.39 4.91
CA PRO A 444 6.41 -5.99 4.92
C PRO A 444 6.09 -4.78 5.83
N ALA A 445 4.84 -4.28 5.80
CA ALA A 445 4.41 -3.04 6.45
C ALA A 445 4.62 -2.95 7.99
N GLY A 446 4.98 -4.04 8.67
CA GLY A 446 5.37 -4.02 10.09
C GLY A 446 6.86 -3.88 10.34
N CYS A 447 7.70 -3.87 9.29
CA CYS A 447 9.13 -3.61 9.42
C CYS A 447 9.36 -2.16 9.86
N ALA A 448 10.22 -1.96 10.86
CA ALA A 448 10.59 -0.63 11.30
C ALA A 448 11.19 0.15 10.11
N TYR A 449 10.66 1.35 9.87
CA TYR A 449 11.27 2.31 8.97
C TYR A 449 12.68 2.62 9.46
N GLU A 450 13.66 2.53 8.58
CA GLU A 450 15.03 2.83 8.95
C GLU A 450 15.38 4.27 8.62
N GLU A 451 16.06 4.92 9.56
CA GLU A 451 16.66 6.24 9.41
C GLU A 451 18.14 6.24 9.76
N LYS A 452 18.93 7.09 9.09
CA LYS A 452 20.32 7.35 9.45
C LYS A 452 20.72 8.79 9.15
N CYS A 453 21.71 9.28 9.87
CA CYS A 453 22.34 10.57 9.63
C CYS A 453 23.68 10.35 8.93
N GLN A 454 23.93 11.08 7.84
CA GLN A 454 25.20 11.00 7.12
C GLN A 454 25.74 12.40 6.88
N TYR A 455 26.96 12.64 7.37
CA TYR A 455 27.67 13.89 7.13
C TYR A 455 27.91 14.09 5.63
N GLU A 456 27.51 15.25 5.12
CA GLU A 456 27.73 15.64 3.72
C GLU A 456 28.42 17.00 3.64
N THR A 457 29.58 17.03 2.98
CA THR A 457 30.36 18.25 2.73
C THR A 457 29.62 19.31 1.91
N GLN A 458 28.46 18.97 1.31
CA GLN A 458 27.60 19.88 0.55
C GLN A 458 26.20 20.06 1.17
N CYS A 459 26.04 19.90 2.48
CA CYS A 459 24.85 20.45 3.17
C CYS A 459 24.89 21.98 3.08
N SER A 460 24.40 22.53 1.97
CA SER A 460 24.18 23.96 1.73
C SER A 460 22.69 24.19 1.40
N PRO A 461 22.11 25.34 1.80
CA PRO A 461 20.71 25.70 1.52
C PRO A 461 20.38 25.58 0.02
N GLY A 462 19.27 24.93 -0.35
CA GLY A 462 18.88 24.79 -1.77
C GLY A 462 18.33 23.46 -2.30
N LYS A 463 17.69 22.57 -1.52
CA LYS A 463 17.30 21.22 -2.02
C LYS A 463 15.80 21.06 -2.31
N GLU A 464 15.48 20.20 -3.29
CA GLU A 464 14.11 19.74 -3.59
C GLU A 464 13.58 18.73 -2.53
N ILE A 465 12.37 18.99 -2.02
CA ILE A 465 11.58 18.18 -1.10
C ILE A 465 10.33 17.68 -1.85
N ASN A 466 10.32 16.42 -2.25
CA ASN A 466 9.18 15.80 -2.93
C ASN A 466 8.14 15.34 -1.90
N VAL A 467 6.91 15.87 -1.97
CA VAL A 467 5.89 15.55 -0.96
C VAL A 467 5.15 14.26 -1.29
N CYS A 468 4.87 13.92 -2.57
CA CYS A 468 3.82 12.90 -2.83
C CYS A 468 3.85 12.05 -4.11
N LYS A 469 3.64 10.74 -3.86
CA LYS A 469 3.05 9.68 -4.70
C LYS A 469 1.88 9.07 -3.88
N SER A 470 0.87 8.47 -4.52
CA SER A 470 -0.40 7.88 -3.95
C SER A 470 -0.58 7.89 -2.41
N GLY A 471 -1.61 8.61 -1.93
CA GLY A 471 -2.06 8.57 -0.53
C GLY A 471 -1.74 9.81 0.30
N CYS A 472 -1.17 10.84 -0.31
CA CYS A 472 -0.90 12.10 0.38
C CYS A 472 -2.14 12.94 0.72
N THR A 473 -1.97 13.79 1.72
CA THR A 473 -2.97 14.72 2.25
C THR A 473 -2.41 16.14 2.33
N TYR A 474 -3.30 17.12 2.52
CA TYR A 474 -2.94 18.53 2.72
C TYR A 474 -1.92 18.74 3.87
N ASN A 475 -2.00 17.93 4.93
CA ASN A 475 -1.09 17.98 6.07
C ASN A 475 0.35 17.56 5.72
N ASN A 476 0.54 16.72 4.70
CA ASN A 476 1.87 16.33 4.24
C ASN A 476 2.60 17.53 3.62
N ILE A 477 1.88 18.39 2.89
CA ILE A 477 2.44 19.62 2.31
C ILE A 477 2.88 20.57 3.43
N GLN A 478 2.03 20.79 4.44
CA GLN A 478 2.40 21.62 5.61
C GLN A 478 3.61 21.06 6.36
N SER A 479 3.70 19.73 6.48
CA SER A 479 4.83 19.08 7.16
C SER A 479 6.13 19.24 6.38
N ALA A 480 6.10 19.18 5.04
CA ALA A 480 7.24 19.48 4.19
C ALA A 480 7.70 20.94 4.34
N ILE A 481 6.76 21.88 4.40
CA ILE A 481 7.02 23.30 4.66
C ILE A 481 7.67 23.51 6.05
N ASN A 482 7.16 22.83 7.07
CA ASN A 482 7.73 22.89 8.42
C ASN A 482 9.17 22.34 8.47
N ALA A 483 9.51 21.37 7.62
CA ALA A 483 10.83 20.78 7.54
C ALA A 483 11.81 21.54 6.61
N ALA A 484 11.31 22.42 5.74
CA ALA A 484 12.11 23.16 4.77
C ALA A 484 13.03 24.20 5.43
N SER A 485 14.19 24.42 4.84
CA SER A 485 15.17 25.46 5.17
C SER A 485 15.26 26.49 4.04
N VAL A 486 15.96 27.60 4.28
CA VAL A 486 16.20 28.64 3.27
C VAL A 486 16.77 28.02 1.99
N GLY A 487 16.21 28.36 0.83
CA GLY A 487 16.60 27.85 -0.49
C GLY A 487 15.88 26.57 -0.92
N ASP A 488 15.17 25.88 -0.03
CA ASP A 488 14.52 24.61 -0.37
C ASP A 488 13.31 24.79 -1.31
N THR A 489 13.09 23.78 -2.16
CA THR A 489 11.96 23.73 -3.10
C THR A 489 11.06 22.54 -2.79
N ILE A 490 9.80 22.80 -2.50
CA ILE A 490 8.79 21.77 -2.18
C ILE A 490 8.05 21.44 -3.47
N LEU A 491 8.15 20.18 -3.92
CA LEU A 491 7.57 19.68 -5.16
C LEU A 491 6.36 18.77 -4.88
N ILE A 492 5.20 19.11 -5.46
CA ILE A 492 3.98 18.28 -5.42
C ILE A 492 3.80 17.57 -6.76
N THR A 493 4.35 16.37 -6.90
CA THR A 493 4.61 15.75 -8.22
C THR A 493 3.47 14.92 -8.83
N ASP A 494 2.35 14.73 -8.13
CA ASP A 494 1.30 13.80 -8.57
C ASP A 494 0.10 14.47 -9.26
N GLY A 495 0.05 15.81 -9.30
CA GLY A 495 -1.04 16.56 -9.92
C GLY A 495 -2.42 16.34 -9.27
N ALA A 496 -2.47 15.78 -8.06
CA ALA A 496 -3.72 15.42 -7.40
C ALA A 496 -4.46 16.65 -6.82
N THR A 497 -5.68 16.42 -6.33
CA THR A 497 -6.45 17.41 -5.57
C THR A 497 -6.30 17.14 -4.07
N TYR A 498 -5.89 18.17 -3.34
CA TYR A 498 -5.63 18.16 -1.92
C TYR A 498 -6.71 18.98 -1.20
N TYR A 499 -7.55 18.28 -0.45
CA TYR A 499 -8.62 18.89 0.34
C TYR A 499 -8.10 19.31 1.71
N GLN A 500 -8.29 20.57 2.08
CA GLN A 500 -7.85 21.08 3.37
C GLN A 500 -8.66 20.46 4.53
N SER A 501 -7.97 19.90 5.53
CA SER A 501 -8.59 19.09 6.59
C SER A 501 -8.26 19.48 8.02
N ALA A 502 -7.25 20.32 8.29
CA ALA A 502 -6.83 20.63 9.66
C ALA A 502 -6.22 22.02 9.88
N SER A 503 -5.36 22.52 8.99
CA SER A 503 -4.76 23.85 9.10
C SER A 503 -4.44 24.44 7.73
N GLU A 504 -4.32 25.77 7.66
CA GLU A 504 -3.85 26.49 6.45
C GLU A 504 -2.41 26.07 6.11
N ILE A 505 -2.07 26.11 4.82
CA ILE A 505 -0.65 26.04 4.42
C ILE A 505 -0.04 27.37 4.86
N SER A 506 0.84 27.35 5.85
CA SER A 506 1.45 28.56 6.37
C SER A 506 2.90 28.41 6.77
N TRP A 507 3.68 29.47 6.56
CA TRP A 507 5.05 29.51 7.06
C TRP A 507 5.53 30.91 7.39
N THR A 508 6.54 30.91 8.25
CA THR A 508 7.33 32.06 8.71
C THR A 508 8.82 31.78 8.45
N LYS A 509 9.16 31.29 7.24
CA LYS A 509 10.56 31.06 6.80
C LYS A 509 10.84 31.59 5.39
N SER A 510 12.03 32.15 5.19
CA SER A 510 12.39 32.90 3.97
C SER A 510 13.04 31.98 2.95
N GLY A 511 12.97 32.33 1.67
CA GLY A 511 13.64 31.61 0.60
C GLY A 511 13.08 30.21 0.31
N ILE A 512 11.83 29.92 0.66
CA ILE A 512 11.18 28.65 0.34
C ILE A 512 10.43 28.76 -0.99
N THR A 513 10.62 27.77 -1.87
CA THR A 513 9.81 27.62 -3.08
C THR A 513 8.75 26.55 -2.86
N LEU A 514 7.47 26.87 -3.07
CA LEU A 514 6.38 25.91 -3.23
C LEU A 514 6.01 25.80 -4.70
N ASP A 515 6.23 24.63 -5.28
CA ASP A 515 5.93 24.32 -6.67
C ASP A 515 4.97 23.13 -6.76
N CYS A 516 3.72 23.43 -7.10
CA CYS A 516 2.66 22.44 -7.08
C CYS A 516 2.61 21.55 -8.34
N GLN A 517 3.39 21.84 -9.39
CA GLN A 517 3.41 21.08 -10.65
C GLN A 517 2.00 20.73 -11.21
N GLY A 518 1.04 21.64 -11.07
CA GLY A 518 -0.36 21.46 -11.51
C GLY A 518 -1.31 20.84 -10.47
N ALA A 519 -0.84 20.51 -9.27
CA ALA A 519 -1.70 20.04 -8.19
C ALA A 519 -2.73 21.10 -7.76
N THR A 520 -3.88 20.62 -7.27
CA THR A 520 -4.99 21.45 -6.82
C THR A 520 -5.06 21.51 -5.30
N LEU A 521 -5.04 22.71 -4.73
CA LEU A 521 -5.31 23.01 -3.33
C LEU A 521 -6.76 23.52 -3.22
N ASP A 522 -7.63 22.75 -2.58
CA ASP A 522 -9.07 23.00 -2.54
C ASP A 522 -9.56 23.20 -1.09
N GLY A 523 -10.03 24.41 -0.80
CA GLY A 523 -10.59 24.80 0.50
C GLY A 523 -12.01 24.30 0.77
N GLN A 524 -12.67 23.68 -0.22
CA GLN A 524 -14.03 23.13 -0.12
C GLN A 524 -15.10 24.11 0.41
N ASN A 525 -14.85 25.42 0.32
CA ASN A 525 -15.66 26.49 0.91
C ASN A 525 -15.79 26.41 2.44
N ASN A 526 -14.84 25.75 3.12
CA ASN A 526 -14.87 25.51 4.57
C ASN A 526 -13.72 26.21 5.33
N TRP A 527 -12.78 26.83 4.62
CA TRP A 527 -11.56 27.38 5.19
C TRP A 527 -11.33 28.81 4.74
N ASP A 528 -10.92 29.66 5.68
CA ASP A 528 -10.72 31.09 5.42
C ASP A 528 -9.59 31.33 4.42
N ARG A 529 -8.45 30.64 4.55
CA ARG A 529 -7.29 30.85 3.66
C ARG A 529 -6.62 29.56 3.19
N GLY A 530 -5.99 29.66 2.01
CA GLY A 530 -5.19 28.60 1.39
C GLY A 530 -3.73 28.65 1.79
N ILE A 531 -2.93 29.44 1.05
CA ILE A 531 -1.50 29.65 1.31
C ILE A 531 -1.31 30.97 2.05
N THR A 532 -0.73 30.94 3.25
CA THR A 532 -0.57 32.07 4.16
C THR A 532 0.91 32.28 4.53
N MET A 533 1.45 33.47 4.26
CA MET A 533 2.82 33.85 4.65
C MET A 533 2.78 35.01 5.66
N LEU A 534 3.46 34.87 6.81
CA LEU A 534 3.39 35.82 7.92
C LEU A 534 4.78 36.30 8.39
N ASN A 535 4.94 37.63 8.57
CA ASN A 535 6.02 38.31 9.31
C ASN A 535 7.47 37.86 9.01
N GLY A 536 7.98 38.26 7.84
CA GLY A 536 9.42 38.34 7.56
C GLY A 536 9.97 37.32 6.57
N GLU A 537 9.30 37.09 5.43
CA GLU A 537 9.77 36.10 4.46
C GLU A 537 10.12 36.69 3.10
N ASP A 538 11.39 37.01 2.96
CA ASP A 538 11.99 37.40 1.70
C ASP A 538 12.20 36.17 0.79
N ASP A 539 12.21 36.40 -0.53
CA ASP A 539 12.61 35.43 -1.54
C ASP A 539 11.79 34.13 -1.64
N ASN A 540 10.54 34.10 -1.18
CA ASN A 540 9.70 32.91 -1.37
C ASN A 540 9.06 32.89 -2.75
N ILE A 541 8.77 31.68 -3.20
CA ILE A 541 8.19 31.44 -4.50
C ILE A 541 6.95 30.55 -4.38
N ILE A 542 5.84 30.96 -4.99
CA ILE A 542 4.65 30.13 -5.18
C ILE A 542 4.41 30.00 -6.68
N ARG A 543 4.46 28.77 -7.20
CA ARG A 543 4.28 28.54 -8.64
C ARG A 543 3.56 27.25 -9.01
N ASN A 544 2.98 27.26 -10.20
CA ASN A 544 2.35 26.10 -10.84
C ASN A 544 1.22 25.47 -10.00
N CYS A 545 0.52 26.24 -9.17
CA CYS A 545 -0.55 25.77 -8.29
C CYS A 545 -1.95 26.08 -8.84
N ASN A 546 -2.88 25.14 -8.70
CA ASN A 546 -4.32 25.39 -8.83
C ASN A 546 -4.91 25.64 -7.43
N ILE A 547 -5.38 26.84 -7.11
CA ILE A 547 -5.84 27.21 -5.75
C ILE A 547 -7.29 27.68 -5.81
N LYS A 548 -8.19 27.01 -5.09
CA LYS A 548 -9.62 27.33 -5.18
C LYS A 548 -10.47 27.05 -3.94
N ASN A 549 -11.64 27.67 -3.93
CA ASN A 549 -12.72 27.44 -2.97
C ASN A 549 -12.33 27.76 -1.51
N PHE A 550 -11.53 28.80 -1.28
CA PHE A 550 -11.29 29.37 0.04
C PHE A 550 -12.28 30.50 0.31
N ILE A 551 -12.75 30.62 1.55
CA ILE A 551 -13.79 31.59 1.92
C ILE A 551 -13.26 33.02 1.76
N VAL A 552 -12.01 33.27 2.17
CA VAL A 552 -11.41 34.61 2.17
C VAL A 552 -10.26 34.70 1.16
N ASP A 553 -9.09 34.14 1.44
CA ASP A 553 -7.88 34.40 0.65
C ASP A 553 -7.29 33.11 0.06
N ALA A 554 -7.12 33.03 -1.27
CA ALA A 554 -6.42 31.90 -1.88
C ALA A 554 -4.91 31.94 -1.55
N VAL A 555 -4.30 33.10 -1.73
CA VAL A 555 -2.94 33.43 -1.28
C VAL A 555 -2.99 34.69 -0.42
N TYR A 556 -2.54 34.59 0.82
CA TYR A 556 -2.50 35.68 1.79
C TYR A 556 -1.07 35.94 2.24
N MET A 557 -0.62 37.19 2.14
CA MET A 557 0.68 37.62 2.66
C MET A 557 0.48 38.78 3.63
N TYR A 558 1.10 38.68 4.80
CA TYR A 558 1.01 39.70 5.85
C TYR A 558 2.36 40.01 6.48
N VAL A 559 2.76 41.29 6.46
CA VAL A 559 4.04 41.77 7.03
C VAL A 559 3.81 43.00 7.92
N THR A 560 4.23 42.92 9.19
CA THR A 560 4.28 44.06 10.13
C THR A 560 5.65 44.74 10.10
N ALA A 561 5.66 46.06 9.90
CA ALA A 561 6.83 46.91 9.67
C ALA A 561 8.12 46.60 10.49
N SER A 562 9.27 46.82 9.83
CA SER A 562 10.67 46.94 10.35
C SER A 562 11.70 45.83 10.07
N SER A 563 11.42 44.84 9.23
CA SER A 563 12.46 43.97 8.64
C SER A 563 12.67 44.30 7.17
N ALA A 564 13.09 45.53 6.87
CA ALA A 564 13.49 45.94 5.53
C ALA A 564 14.69 45.10 5.05
N GLY A 565 14.38 43.94 4.47
CA GLY A 565 15.30 43.07 3.76
C GLY A 565 15.19 43.35 2.26
N ALA A 566 16.24 43.04 1.51
CA ALA A 566 16.31 43.32 0.08
C ALA A 566 15.67 42.21 -0.79
N GLY A 567 14.91 41.29 -0.19
CA GLY A 567 14.41 40.11 -0.89
C GLY A 567 13.12 40.33 -1.66
N GLN A 568 12.81 39.39 -2.55
CA GLN A 568 11.73 39.53 -3.52
C GLN A 568 10.87 38.26 -3.59
N ASN A 569 9.63 38.37 -3.12
CA ASN A 569 8.65 37.29 -3.23
C ASN A 569 8.12 37.17 -4.65
N ARG A 570 7.85 35.94 -5.12
CA ARG A 570 7.40 35.67 -6.49
C ARG A 570 6.19 34.72 -6.50
N ILE A 571 5.09 35.18 -7.09
CA ILE A 571 3.86 34.41 -7.30
C ILE A 571 3.62 34.34 -8.80
N TYR A 572 3.84 33.17 -9.42
CA TYR A 572 3.71 33.06 -10.87
C TYR A 572 3.22 31.71 -11.38
N ASN A 573 2.61 31.71 -12.58
CA ASN A 573 2.05 30.52 -13.22
C ASN A 573 1.01 29.77 -12.37
N ASN A 574 0.23 30.48 -11.56
CA ASN A 574 -0.83 29.87 -10.75
C ASN A 574 -2.20 30.10 -11.39
N ASN A 575 -3.14 29.19 -11.11
CA ASN A 575 -4.53 29.29 -11.49
C ASN A 575 -5.40 29.40 -10.23
N ILE A 576 -6.04 30.56 -10.02
CA ILE A 576 -6.66 30.94 -8.75
C ILE A 576 -8.13 31.28 -8.97
N SER A 577 -9.04 30.56 -8.30
CA SER A 577 -10.48 30.79 -8.52
C SER A 577 -11.41 30.50 -7.35
N ASN A 578 -12.60 31.12 -7.38
CA ASN A 578 -13.68 30.89 -6.42
C ASN A 578 -13.32 31.27 -4.96
N ASN A 579 -12.67 32.42 -4.74
CA ASN A 579 -12.34 32.92 -3.41
C ASN A 579 -12.89 34.35 -3.21
N GLU A 580 -12.90 34.90 -1.98
CA GLU A 580 -13.16 36.34 -1.82
C GLU A 580 -12.04 37.15 -2.48
N ASN A 581 -10.79 36.89 -2.10
CA ASN A 581 -9.59 37.49 -2.70
C ASN A 581 -8.73 36.38 -3.31
N GLY A 582 -8.35 36.53 -4.58
CA GLY A 582 -7.42 35.60 -5.23
C GLY A 582 -6.02 35.69 -4.61
N ILE A 583 -5.38 36.85 -4.77
CA ILE A 583 -4.10 37.17 -4.11
C ILE A 583 -4.32 38.41 -3.24
N HIS A 584 -4.02 38.31 -1.95
CA HIS A 584 -4.17 39.39 -0.99
C HIS A 584 -2.85 39.68 -0.29
N LEU A 585 -2.26 40.84 -0.60
CA LEU A 585 -1.06 41.33 0.09
C LEU A 585 -1.46 42.45 1.06
N ARG A 586 -1.10 42.27 2.33
CA ARG A 586 -1.46 43.20 3.41
C ARG A 586 -0.25 43.64 4.24
N GLY A 587 -0.09 44.94 4.43
CA GLY A 587 1.00 45.52 5.22
C GLY A 587 2.21 45.95 4.42
N ASP A 588 3.36 46.06 5.09
CA ASP A 588 4.63 46.56 4.53
C ASP A 588 5.40 45.42 3.86
N VAL A 589 4.78 44.82 2.85
CA VAL A 589 5.41 43.76 2.05
C VAL A 589 6.44 44.40 1.12
N ASP A 590 7.68 43.90 1.17
CA ASP A 590 8.75 44.24 0.22
C ASP A 590 8.37 43.81 -1.22
N THR A 591 9.26 44.09 -2.18
CA THR A 591 9.00 43.87 -3.62
C THR A 591 8.41 42.49 -3.90
N THR A 592 7.20 42.46 -4.47
CA THR A 592 6.51 41.21 -4.81
C THR A 592 6.22 41.17 -6.29
N TRP A 593 6.59 40.06 -6.95
CA TRP A 593 6.28 39.81 -8.35
C TRP A 593 5.06 38.92 -8.47
N ILE A 594 4.00 39.44 -9.08
CA ILE A 594 2.80 38.69 -9.44
C ILE A 594 2.78 38.60 -10.97
N LYS A 595 3.19 37.45 -11.53
CA LYS A 595 3.35 37.31 -13.00
C LYS A 595 2.70 36.07 -13.58
N ASN A 596 2.15 36.14 -14.78
CA ASN A 596 1.63 34.97 -15.51
C ASN A 596 0.60 34.13 -14.73
N ASN A 597 -0.20 34.75 -13.85
CA ASN A 597 -1.26 34.04 -13.13
C ASN A 597 -2.59 34.16 -13.88
N ASN A 598 -3.40 33.10 -13.80
CA ASN A 598 -4.78 33.07 -14.25
C ASN A 598 -5.72 33.21 -13.05
N ILE A 599 -6.40 34.35 -12.89
CA ILE A 599 -7.14 34.69 -11.67
C ILE A 599 -8.60 35.00 -12.02
N HIS A 600 -9.54 34.14 -11.62
CA HIS A 600 -10.92 34.29 -12.05
C HIS A 600 -11.99 33.85 -11.05
N ASN A 601 -13.24 34.29 -11.24
CA ASN A 601 -14.37 33.93 -10.37
C ASN A 601 -14.17 34.25 -8.88
N ASN A 602 -13.35 35.25 -8.53
CA ASN A 602 -13.20 35.71 -7.15
C ASN A 602 -14.11 36.93 -6.89
N GLN A 603 -14.21 37.42 -5.66
CA GLN A 603 -14.77 38.77 -5.47
C GLN A 603 -13.76 39.84 -5.91
N ARG A 604 -12.50 39.67 -5.53
CA ARG A 604 -11.36 40.51 -5.92
C ARG A 604 -10.26 39.61 -6.48
N GLY A 605 -9.76 39.90 -7.68
CA GLY A 605 -8.66 39.14 -8.27
C GLY A 605 -7.36 39.33 -7.47
N ILE A 606 -6.77 40.51 -7.57
CA ILE A 606 -5.59 40.92 -6.79
C ILE A 606 -5.98 42.07 -5.86
N HIS A 607 -5.74 41.91 -4.56
CA HIS A 607 -6.02 42.91 -3.54
C HIS A 607 -4.75 43.32 -2.79
N LEU A 608 -4.35 44.58 -2.94
CA LEU A 608 -3.24 45.18 -2.19
C LEU A 608 -3.79 46.13 -1.14
N ARG A 609 -3.42 45.94 0.13
CA ARG A 609 -3.96 46.73 1.23
C ARG A 609 -2.90 47.14 2.27
N GLY A 610 -2.73 48.43 2.49
CA GLY A 610 -1.93 48.93 3.63
C GLY A 610 -2.53 48.60 4.99
N ILE A 611 -1.70 48.50 6.04
CA ILE A 611 -2.19 48.34 7.44
C ILE A 611 -2.80 49.65 7.95
N ASP A 612 -2.16 50.77 7.61
CA ASP A 612 -2.62 52.13 7.84
C ASP A 612 -2.17 53.06 6.69
N ALA A 613 -2.41 54.37 6.81
CA ALA A 613 -2.03 55.35 5.80
C ALA A 613 -0.50 55.50 5.59
N ASN A 614 0.34 54.85 6.40
CA ASN A 614 1.80 54.96 6.39
C ASN A 614 2.52 53.60 6.17
N SER A 615 1.79 52.49 6.10
CA SER A 615 2.34 51.12 6.01
C SER A 615 1.75 50.41 4.80
N CYS A 616 2.54 50.26 3.74
CA CYS A 616 2.04 49.92 2.41
C CYS A 616 2.93 48.93 1.68
N PRO A 617 2.36 48.04 0.84
CA PRO A 617 3.12 47.27 -0.12
C PRO A 617 3.93 48.20 -1.03
N VAL A 618 5.27 48.12 -1.02
CA VAL A 618 6.15 48.94 -1.87
C VAL A 618 6.84 48.07 -2.94
N GLY A 619 6.90 48.59 -4.17
CA GLY A 619 7.63 47.95 -5.27
C GLY A 619 7.02 46.66 -5.82
N THR A 620 5.70 46.47 -5.69
CA THR A 620 5.00 45.33 -6.30
C THR A 620 4.92 45.46 -7.81
N GLU A 621 5.29 44.40 -8.55
CA GLU A 621 5.13 44.32 -10.00
C GLU A 621 4.06 43.30 -10.35
N ILE A 622 2.97 43.76 -10.97
CA ILE A 622 1.87 42.95 -11.48
C ILE A 622 1.98 42.95 -13.00
N GLU A 623 2.44 41.84 -13.59
CA GLU A 623 2.76 41.76 -15.02
C GLU A 623 2.21 40.50 -15.69
N ASP A 624 1.71 40.61 -16.92
CA ASP A 624 1.31 39.46 -17.75
C ASP A 624 0.26 38.52 -17.10
N ASN A 625 -0.58 39.01 -16.19
CA ASN A 625 -1.66 38.21 -15.60
C ASN A 625 -2.95 38.29 -16.43
N VAL A 626 -3.74 37.20 -16.39
CA VAL A 626 -5.08 37.13 -16.98
C VAL A 626 -6.11 37.09 -15.85
N ILE A 627 -6.93 38.13 -15.74
CA ILE A 627 -7.80 38.36 -14.58
C ILE A 627 -9.24 38.58 -15.05
N TYR A 628 -10.16 37.67 -14.75
CA TYR A 628 -11.52 37.77 -15.30
C TYR A 628 -12.65 37.24 -14.42
N ASP A 629 -13.88 37.66 -14.74
CA ASP A 629 -15.11 37.22 -14.07
C ASP A 629 -15.09 37.42 -12.54
N ASN A 630 -14.38 38.44 -12.03
CA ASN A 630 -14.40 38.75 -10.60
C ASN A 630 -15.56 39.69 -10.27
N THR A 631 -16.30 39.39 -9.21
CA THR A 631 -17.59 40.05 -8.96
C THR A 631 -17.48 41.52 -8.53
N LEU A 632 -16.33 41.96 -8.00
CA LEU A 632 -16.07 43.36 -7.63
C LEU A 632 -14.90 43.97 -8.41
N TYR A 633 -13.68 43.48 -8.20
CA TYR A 633 -12.47 44.13 -8.74
C TYR A 633 -11.55 43.11 -9.42
N GLY A 634 -11.01 43.44 -10.59
CA GLY A 634 -9.89 42.71 -11.16
C GLY A 634 -8.64 42.93 -10.30
N ILE A 635 -8.21 44.18 -10.19
CA ILE A 635 -7.12 44.62 -9.31
C ILE A 635 -7.62 45.75 -8.41
N ASN A 636 -7.38 45.65 -7.10
CA ASN A 636 -7.80 46.64 -6.10
C ASN A 636 -6.65 47.05 -5.18
N LEU A 637 -6.17 48.28 -5.33
CA LEU A 637 -5.17 48.91 -4.47
C LEU A 637 -5.85 49.84 -3.47
N ASN A 638 -5.67 49.57 -2.18
CA ASN A 638 -6.30 50.33 -1.10
C ASN A 638 -5.29 50.73 -0.01
N TYR A 639 -5.19 52.01 0.33
CA TYR A 639 -4.20 52.54 1.28
C TYR A 639 -2.75 52.18 0.91
N VAL A 640 -2.36 52.49 -0.33
CA VAL A 640 -0.99 52.27 -0.83
C VAL A 640 -0.27 53.62 -0.96
N THR A 641 0.93 53.76 -0.38
CA THR A 641 1.76 54.98 -0.39
C THR A 641 3.10 54.75 -1.12
N SER A 642 3.80 55.86 -1.41
CA SER A 642 4.87 56.01 -2.40
C SER A 642 5.86 54.85 -2.56
N GLY A 643 6.03 54.37 -3.80
CA GLY A 643 7.18 53.58 -4.25
C GLY A 643 6.87 52.50 -5.29
N GLN A 644 6.79 52.87 -6.58
CA GLN A 644 7.05 51.98 -7.73
C GLN A 644 6.12 50.76 -7.97
N THR A 645 4.84 50.79 -7.58
CA THR A 645 3.93 49.72 -8.03
C THR A 645 3.73 49.82 -9.54
N LYS A 646 4.06 48.73 -10.24
CA LYS A 646 3.96 48.64 -11.71
C LYS A 646 2.89 47.64 -12.07
N ILE A 647 1.91 48.07 -12.85
CA ILE A 647 0.85 47.21 -13.40
C ILE A 647 1.03 47.23 -14.91
N LYS A 648 1.52 46.13 -15.49
CA LYS A 648 1.91 46.08 -16.90
C LYS A 648 1.37 44.88 -17.65
N LYS A 649 0.91 45.06 -18.89
CA LYS A 649 0.58 43.94 -19.81
C LYS A 649 -0.43 42.93 -19.27
N ASN A 650 -1.25 43.31 -18.29
CA ASN A 650 -2.29 42.43 -17.77
C ASN A 650 -3.52 42.48 -18.68
N THR A 651 -4.21 41.35 -18.80
CA THR A 651 -5.52 41.25 -19.48
C THR A 651 -6.59 41.11 -18.40
N ILE A 652 -7.48 42.09 -18.29
CA ILE A 652 -8.43 42.22 -17.19
C ILE A 652 -9.84 42.34 -17.76
N THR A 653 -10.68 41.31 -17.61
CA THR A 653 -11.97 41.25 -18.32
C THR A 653 -13.18 40.87 -17.45
N ASN A 654 -14.38 41.31 -17.82
CA ASN A 654 -15.65 40.93 -17.15
C ASN A 654 -15.72 41.17 -15.62
N ASN A 655 -15.01 42.17 -15.09
CA ASN A 655 -15.07 42.54 -13.68
C ASN A 655 -16.03 43.74 -13.47
N ALA A 656 -16.57 43.93 -12.26
CA ALA A 656 -17.34 45.16 -12.00
C ALA A 656 -16.45 46.41 -12.10
N VAL A 657 -15.20 46.35 -11.65
CA VAL A 657 -14.18 47.36 -11.92
C VAL A 657 -12.89 46.64 -12.31
N GLY A 658 -12.29 47.00 -13.44
CA GLY A 658 -11.04 46.39 -13.92
C GLY A 658 -9.88 46.68 -12.96
N LEU A 659 -9.56 47.96 -12.78
CA LEU A 659 -8.55 48.42 -11.83
C LEU A 659 -9.12 49.53 -10.93
N ARG A 660 -8.94 49.40 -9.61
CA ARG A 660 -9.23 50.44 -8.63
C ARG A 660 -7.98 50.89 -7.90
N LEU A 661 -7.74 52.20 -7.89
CA LEU A 661 -6.67 52.85 -7.14
C LEU A 661 -7.27 53.76 -6.05
N ASN A 662 -7.07 53.42 -4.77
CA ASN A 662 -7.57 54.19 -3.63
C ASN A 662 -6.47 54.43 -2.57
N SER A 663 -6.03 55.67 -2.35
CA SER A 663 -4.85 55.94 -1.48
C SER A 663 -5.11 56.81 -0.23
N GLN A 664 -6.17 57.63 -0.17
CA GLN A 664 -6.50 58.50 0.98
C GLN A 664 -5.28 59.24 1.61
N ASN A 665 -4.87 60.35 0.98
CA ASN A 665 -3.88 61.36 1.45
C ASN A 665 -2.40 61.21 1.02
N ASN A 666 -2.06 60.52 -0.07
CA ASN A 666 -0.67 60.48 -0.54
C ASN A 666 -0.48 60.54 -2.07
N ASN A 667 0.71 61.00 -2.48
CA ASN A 667 1.18 61.15 -3.86
C ASN A 667 1.51 59.78 -4.48
N GLY A 668 0.58 59.19 -5.22
CA GLY A 668 0.64 57.81 -5.73
C GLY A 668 1.38 57.69 -7.06
N PHE A 669 2.63 57.23 -7.04
CA PHE A 669 3.44 56.87 -8.20
C PHE A 669 3.15 55.44 -8.71
N THR A 670 1.92 55.17 -9.16
CA THR A 670 1.60 53.88 -9.82
C THR A 670 1.78 54.01 -11.32
N ASP A 671 2.56 53.11 -11.91
CA ASP A 671 2.73 53.02 -13.37
C ASP A 671 1.80 51.94 -13.92
N VAL A 672 0.74 52.35 -14.61
CA VAL A 672 -0.21 51.49 -15.31
C VAL A 672 0.08 51.56 -16.80
N LEU A 673 0.73 50.52 -17.35
CA LEU A 673 1.30 50.54 -18.71
C LEU A 673 0.88 49.32 -19.53
N GLU A 674 0.39 49.51 -20.76
CA GLU A 674 0.16 48.42 -21.72
C GLU A 674 -0.87 47.35 -21.25
N ASN A 675 -1.79 47.67 -20.35
CA ASN A 675 -2.82 46.72 -19.90
C ASN A 675 -4.06 46.77 -20.80
N THR A 676 -4.79 45.66 -20.85
CA THR A 676 -6.02 45.50 -21.62
C THR A 676 -7.21 45.28 -20.68
N PHE A 677 -8.17 46.20 -20.68
CA PHE A 677 -9.37 46.19 -19.85
C PHE A 677 -10.63 46.04 -20.72
N MET A 678 -11.20 44.84 -20.80
CA MET A 678 -12.31 44.53 -21.73
C MET A 678 -13.56 44.04 -21.00
N SER A 679 -14.74 44.47 -21.43
CA SER A 679 -16.04 44.01 -20.89
C SER A 679 -16.22 44.19 -19.37
N ASN A 680 -15.40 45.02 -18.73
CA ASN A 680 -15.61 45.41 -17.33
C ASN A 680 -16.78 46.39 -17.23
N ASN A 681 -17.47 46.48 -16.08
CA ASN A 681 -18.47 47.55 -15.90
C ASN A 681 -17.78 48.91 -15.82
N VAL A 682 -16.62 49.03 -15.18
CA VAL A 682 -15.75 50.22 -15.23
C VAL A 682 -14.34 49.75 -15.53
N GLY A 683 -13.65 50.39 -16.47
CA GLY A 683 -12.26 50.05 -16.80
C GLY A 683 -11.31 50.41 -15.66
N LEU A 684 -11.29 51.70 -15.29
CA LEU A 684 -10.44 52.26 -14.26
C LEU A 684 -11.21 53.16 -13.28
N GLU A 685 -11.03 52.93 -11.98
CA GLU A 685 -11.53 53.78 -10.91
C GLU A 685 -10.37 54.45 -10.15
N LEU A 686 -10.33 55.79 -10.14
CA LEU A 686 -9.40 56.58 -9.35
C LEU A 686 -10.13 57.27 -8.20
N SER A 687 -9.80 56.86 -6.98
CA SER A 687 -10.42 57.33 -5.76
C SER A 687 -9.40 57.93 -4.78
N SER A 688 -9.48 59.24 -4.51
CA SER A 688 -8.59 59.91 -3.55
C SER A 688 -7.08 59.62 -3.78
N THR A 689 -6.64 59.63 -5.04
CA THR A 689 -5.27 59.34 -5.50
C THR A 689 -4.78 60.37 -6.54
N TYR A 690 -3.48 60.67 -6.55
CA TYR A 690 -2.85 61.75 -7.35
C TYR A 690 -1.51 61.25 -7.92
N GLN A 691 -1.03 61.81 -9.05
CA GLN A 691 0.29 61.55 -9.65
C GLN A 691 0.56 60.14 -10.21
N ASN A 692 -0.49 59.41 -10.62
CA ASN A 692 -0.32 58.12 -11.31
C ASN A 692 -0.02 58.32 -12.80
N THR A 693 0.76 57.41 -13.40
CA THR A 693 1.04 57.36 -14.83
C THR A 693 0.22 56.25 -15.48
N ILE A 694 -0.71 56.59 -16.36
CA ILE A 694 -1.60 55.62 -17.03
C ILE A 694 -1.39 55.74 -18.53
N ASN A 695 -0.47 54.98 -19.12
CA ASN A 695 -0.13 55.11 -20.54
C ASN A 695 -0.32 53.81 -21.32
N LEU A 696 -0.64 53.91 -22.61
CA LEU A 696 -0.68 52.78 -23.55
C LEU A 696 -1.66 51.66 -23.17
N ASN A 697 -2.70 51.94 -22.37
CA ASN A 697 -3.69 50.93 -21.99
C ASN A 697 -4.89 50.94 -22.95
N THR A 698 -5.59 49.81 -23.03
CA THR A 698 -6.86 49.66 -23.77
C THR A 698 -8.02 49.51 -22.79
N PHE A 699 -9.06 50.32 -22.93
CA PHE A 699 -10.28 50.29 -22.12
C PHE A 699 -11.50 50.14 -23.03
N CYS A 700 -12.29 49.09 -22.81
CA CYS A 700 -13.50 48.80 -23.57
C CYS A 700 -14.55 48.14 -22.66
N PRO A 701 -15.27 48.91 -21.84
CA PRO A 701 -16.28 48.38 -20.93
C PRO A 701 -17.55 47.92 -21.66
N VAL A 702 -18.40 47.18 -20.95
CA VAL A 702 -19.74 46.81 -21.47
C VAL A 702 -20.58 48.06 -21.78
N SER A 703 -21.46 47.93 -22.77
CA SER A 703 -22.03 49.03 -23.58
C SER A 703 -22.76 50.17 -22.84
N ALA A 704 -22.97 50.10 -21.52
CA ALA A 704 -23.73 51.09 -20.75
C ALA A 704 -22.92 51.97 -19.75
N ASN A 705 -21.65 51.67 -19.47
CA ASN A 705 -20.89 52.32 -18.38
C ASN A 705 -19.63 53.07 -18.88
N SER A 706 -19.02 53.89 -18.00
CA SER A 706 -17.85 54.73 -18.29
C SER A 706 -16.53 53.95 -18.23
N ASP A 707 -15.57 54.30 -19.11
CA ASP A 707 -14.20 53.75 -19.08
C ASP A 707 -13.48 54.12 -17.78
N PHE A 708 -13.74 55.35 -17.32
CA PHE A 708 -13.11 55.96 -16.16
C PHE A 708 -14.15 56.46 -15.15
N THR A 709 -13.86 56.26 -13.86
CA THR A 709 -14.54 56.95 -12.76
C THR A 709 -13.50 57.71 -11.94
N LEU A 710 -13.62 59.04 -11.90
CA LEU A 710 -12.62 59.93 -11.27
C LEU A 710 -13.25 60.71 -10.12
N SER A 711 -12.66 60.62 -8.94
CA SER A 711 -13.01 61.47 -7.78
C SER A 711 -11.84 62.34 -7.28
N SER A 712 -10.70 62.30 -7.97
CA SER A 712 -9.51 63.12 -7.71
C SER A 712 -8.86 63.61 -9.03
N SER A 713 -8.06 64.68 -8.96
CA SER A 713 -7.38 65.30 -10.12
C SER A 713 -5.87 65.07 -10.05
N GLY A 714 -5.11 65.20 -11.15
CA GLY A 714 -3.63 65.19 -11.11
C GLY A 714 -2.93 63.85 -11.36
N SER A 715 -3.62 62.83 -11.88
CA SER A 715 -2.96 61.71 -12.59
C SER A 715 -2.87 62.04 -14.08
N THR A 716 -1.84 61.53 -14.77
CA THR A 716 -1.62 61.78 -16.20
C THR A 716 -1.79 60.48 -16.98
N GLY A 717 -2.15 60.59 -18.25
CA GLY A 717 -2.11 59.44 -19.15
C GLY A 717 -2.02 59.84 -20.61
N ASP A 718 -1.15 59.13 -21.31
CA ASP A 718 -0.86 59.32 -22.72
C ASP A 718 -1.13 58.04 -23.52
N ASN A 719 -1.71 58.19 -24.72
CA ASN A 719 -1.90 57.13 -25.71
C ASN A 719 -2.75 55.95 -25.20
N ASN A 720 -3.81 56.22 -24.42
CA ASN A 720 -4.77 55.17 -24.04
C ASN A 720 -5.86 55.03 -25.11
N LEU A 721 -6.30 53.80 -25.38
CA LEU A 721 -7.39 53.49 -26.31
C LEU A 721 -8.67 53.30 -25.50
N CYS A 722 -9.72 54.07 -25.78
CA CYS A 722 -10.97 54.13 -25.00
C CYS A 722 -12.09 54.72 -25.89
N ASP A 723 -13.37 54.38 -25.71
CA ASP A 723 -14.50 55.01 -26.44
C ASP A 723 -15.38 55.93 -25.57
N LYS A 724 -15.28 55.86 -24.25
CA LYS A 724 -16.10 56.60 -23.27
C LYS A 724 -15.23 57.21 -22.17
N PRO A 725 -14.40 58.22 -22.48
CA PRO A 725 -13.45 58.84 -21.54
C PRO A 725 -14.06 59.46 -20.27
N GLY A 726 -15.37 59.76 -20.28
CA GLY A 726 -15.99 60.54 -19.21
C GLY A 726 -15.33 61.92 -19.08
N THR A 727 -14.76 62.22 -17.90
CA THR A 727 -14.05 63.48 -17.57
C THR A 727 -12.52 63.37 -17.69
N TRP A 728 -11.98 62.25 -18.16
CA TRP A 728 -10.54 62.05 -18.34
C TRP A 728 -10.02 62.84 -19.55
N SER A 729 -8.94 63.60 -19.39
CA SER A 729 -8.24 64.26 -20.51
C SER A 729 -6.89 63.60 -20.78
N ASP A 730 -6.75 62.98 -21.94
CA ASP A 730 -5.48 62.50 -22.48
C ASP A 730 -4.72 63.69 -23.12
N THR A 731 -3.42 63.82 -22.86
CA THR A 731 -2.55 64.87 -23.40
C THR A 731 -2.03 64.55 -24.81
N GLY A 732 -2.88 63.98 -25.67
CA GLY A 732 -2.60 63.70 -27.08
C GLY A 732 -3.86 63.69 -27.94
N THR A 733 -4.09 64.77 -28.69
CA THR A 733 -5.11 64.92 -29.74
C THR A 733 -6.50 64.32 -29.46
N THR A 734 -7.32 65.06 -28.70
CA THR A 734 -8.81 64.99 -28.72
C THR A 734 -9.44 63.64 -28.35
N GLY A 735 -9.29 63.25 -27.08
CA GLY A 735 -10.19 62.34 -26.36
C GLY A 735 -10.14 60.89 -26.82
N CYS A 736 -10.04 59.96 -25.86
CA CYS A 736 -10.32 58.54 -26.06
C CYS A 736 -11.48 58.31 -27.04
N THR A 737 -11.18 58.00 -28.30
CA THR A 737 -12.19 57.69 -29.32
C THR A 737 -11.72 56.49 -30.14
N PHE A 738 -11.84 55.30 -29.56
CA PHE A 738 -11.47 54.01 -30.12
C PHE A 738 -12.69 53.07 -30.15
N SER A 739 -13.09 52.53 -31.32
CA SER A 739 -14.27 51.66 -31.40
C SER A 739 -13.98 50.21 -30.99
N CYS A 740 -14.50 49.80 -29.83
CA CYS A 740 -14.38 48.44 -29.30
C CYS A 740 -15.15 47.36 -30.11
N ALA A 741 -16.00 47.75 -31.07
CA ALA A 741 -16.85 46.83 -31.84
C ALA A 741 -16.13 46.00 -32.92
N SER A 742 -14.83 46.21 -33.12
CA SER A 742 -14.04 45.56 -34.18
C SER A 742 -13.07 44.49 -33.68
N MET A 743 -13.02 44.23 -32.36
CA MET A 743 -12.09 43.28 -31.76
C MET A 743 -12.79 41.98 -31.33
N CYS A 744 -12.14 40.84 -31.57
CA CYS A 744 -12.49 39.59 -30.90
C CYS A 744 -11.63 39.45 -29.63
N LEU A 745 -12.23 38.96 -28.54
CA LEU A 745 -11.60 38.82 -27.23
C LEU A 745 -11.31 37.38 -26.86
N ASN A 746 -12.07 36.47 -27.46
CA ASN A 746 -11.93 35.04 -27.32
C ASN A 746 -12.48 34.36 -28.58
N ASP A 747 -12.26 33.06 -28.67
CA ASP A 747 -12.66 32.24 -29.82
C ASP A 747 -14.19 32.20 -30.02
N ASP A 748 -14.97 32.37 -28.95
CA ASP A 748 -16.44 32.34 -29.03
C ASP A 748 -16.99 33.61 -29.70
N ASP A 749 -16.26 34.73 -29.63
CA ASP A 749 -16.60 35.96 -30.38
C ASP A 749 -16.44 35.76 -31.90
N CYS A 750 -15.69 34.75 -32.32
CA CYS A 750 -15.42 34.43 -33.72
C CYS A 750 -16.41 33.42 -34.34
N GLY A 751 -17.32 32.87 -33.54
CA GLY A 751 -18.38 31.97 -33.99
C GLY A 751 -18.52 30.73 -33.11
N GLN A 752 -19.53 29.90 -33.40
CA GLN A 752 -19.75 28.66 -32.67
C GLN A 752 -18.96 27.50 -33.28
N GLN A 753 -18.31 26.71 -32.43
CA GLN A 753 -17.71 25.44 -32.82
C GLN A 753 -18.79 24.48 -33.31
N GLY A 754 -18.47 23.66 -34.32
CA GLY A 754 -19.46 22.72 -34.83
C GLY A 754 -18.95 21.77 -35.89
N TRP A 755 -19.70 20.69 -36.09
CA TRP A 755 -19.46 19.78 -37.19
C TRP A 755 -19.75 20.49 -38.51
N THR A 756 -18.81 20.40 -39.43
CA THR A 756 -18.91 20.95 -40.77
C THR A 756 -18.53 19.90 -41.79
N GLY A 757 -18.92 20.10 -43.05
CA GLY A 757 -18.71 19.08 -44.08
C GLY A 757 -19.53 17.80 -43.85
N GLN A 758 -19.34 16.83 -44.74
CA GLN A 758 -20.02 15.55 -44.69
C GLN A 758 -19.20 14.53 -43.88
N PRO A 759 -19.82 13.73 -42.99
CA PRO A 759 -19.13 12.69 -42.26
C PRO A 759 -18.68 11.55 -43.18
N TYR A 760 -17.56 10.92 -42.89
CA TYR A 760 -16.95 9.85 -43.70
C TYR A 760 -16.34 8.77 -42.81
N CYS A 761 -16.17 7.56 -43.36
CA CYS A 761 -15.70 6.41 -42.60
C CYS A 761 -14.19 6.21 -42.74
N ILE A 762 -13.49 5.95 -41.63
CA ILE A 762 -12.14 5.39 -41.59
C ILE A 762 -12.21 4.08 -40.83
N GLY A 763 -12.15 2.95 -41.53
CA GLY A 763 -12.38 1.63 -40.92
C GLY A 763 -13.79 1.53 -40.30
N ASN A 764 -13.86 1.20 -39.00
CA ASN A 764 -15.12 1.14 -38.25
C ASN A 764 -15.51 2.47 -37.61
N GLU A 765 -14.81 3.55 -37.91
CA GLU A 765 -14.98 4.85 -37.27
C GLU A 765 -15.60 5.87 -38.21
N LEU A 766 -16.55 6.64 -37.72
CA LEU A 766 -17.17 7.76 -38.42
C LEU A 766 -16.46 9.05 -37.99
N TRP A 767 -15.83 9.72 -38.95
CA TRP A 767 -15.09 10.96 -38.78
C TRP A 767 -15.84 12.11 -39.47
N GLN A 768 -15.77 13.32 -38.92
CA GLN A 768 -16.36 14.50 -39.55
C GLN A 768 -15.50 15.73 -39.27
N PRO A 769 -15.34 16.65 -40.24
CA PRO A 769 -14.64 17.90 -40.00
C PRO A 769 -15.31 18.72 -38.88
N TRP A 770 -14.51 19.26 -37.97
CA TRP A 770 -14.95 20.11 -36.86
C TRP A 770 -14.36 21.51 -37.06
N LEU A 771 -15.25 22.49 -37.21
CA LEU A 771 -14.89 23.90 -37.33
C LEU A 771 -14.56 24.44 -35.95
N VAL A 772 -13.39 25.07 -35.84
CA VAL A 772 -12.94 25.80 -34.68
C VAL A 772 -12.64 27.23 -35.12
N PRO A 773 -13.54 28.19 -34.85
CA PRO A 773 -13.21 29.60 -34.95
C PRO A 773 -12.19 29.96 -33.87
N ILE A 774 -11.13 30.67 -34.26
CA ILE A 774 -10.07 31.13 -33.36
C ILE A 774 -9.94 32.64 -33.53
N CYS A 775 -9.85 33.36 -32.42
CA CYS A 775 -9.51 34.76 -32.40
C CYS A 775 -7.99 34.93 -32.37
N GLU A 776 -7.39 35.20 -33.54
CA GLU A 776 -5.97 35.49 -33.64
C GLU A 776 -5.70 36.90 -33.13
N PHE A 777 -4.64 37.06 -32.31
CA PHE A 777 -4.29 38.32 -31.65
C PHE A 777 -5.43 38.88 -30.77
N ALA A 778 -6.16 38.01 -30.08
CA ALA A 778 -7.28 38.35 -29.19
C ALA A 778 -6.99 39.50 -28.24
N GLY A 779 -7.97 40.41 -28.09
CA GLY A 779 -7.85 41.59 -27.23
C GLY A 779 -6.89 42.67 -27.74
N THR A 780 -6.30 42.51 -28.92
CA THR A 780 -5.44 43.52 -29.55
C THR A 780 -6.13 44.22 -30.72
N LEU A 781 -5.57 45.36 -31.14
CA LEU A 781 -5.98 46.10 -32.34
C LEU A 781 -5.89 45.28 -33.64
N ASN A 782 -5.10 44.21 -33.66
CA ASN A 782 -4.95 43.31 -34.81
C ASN A 782 -5.80 42.04 -34.66
N SER A 783 -6.73 42.01 -33.69
CA SER A 783 -7.56 40.84 -33.46
C SER A 783 -8.38 40.51 -34.71
N THR A 784 -8.26 39.27 -35.19
CA THR A 784 -9.00 38.80 -36.37
C THR A 784 -9.49 37.38 -36.14
N CYS A 785 -10.69 37.09 -36.65
CA CYS A 785 -11.28 35.77 -36.56
C CYS A 785 -10.83 34.88 -37.73
N THR A 786 -10.16 33.77 -37.41
CA THR A 786 -9.70 32.77 -38.37
C THR A 786 -10.37 31.43 -38.10
N ASN A 787 -10.84 30.77 -39.15
CA ASN A 787 -11.53 29.49 -39.04
C ASN A 787 -10.61 28.32 -39.39
N TYR A 788 -10.45 27.39 -38.46
CA TYR A 788 -9.71 26.14 -38.66
C TYR A 788 -10.68 24.97 -38.77
N THR A 789 -10.32 23.98 -39.59
CA THR A 789 -11.12 22.75 -39.71
C THR A 789 -10.23 21.54 -39.43
N LEU A 790 -10.64 20.72 -38.47
CA LEU A 790 -9.90 19.52 -38.04
C LEU A 790 -10.80 18.29 -38.15
N ASP A 791 -10.28 17.20 -38.71
CA ASP A 791 -11.01 15.94 -38.73
C ASP A 791 -11.06 15.35 -37.31
N ARG A 792 -12.27 15.25 -36.74
CA ARG A 792 -12.51 14.63 -35.42
C ARG A 792 -13.28 13.34 -35.57
N LEU A 793 -12.94 12.38 -34.72
CA LEU A 793 -13.70 11.16 -34.54
C LEU A 793 -15.07 11.53 -33.98
N ASN A 794 -16.13 11.30 -34.77
CA ASN A 794 -17.51 11.54 -34.37
C ASN A 794 -18.02 10.33 -33.56
N VAL A 795 -17.88 9.10 -34.08
CA VAL A 795 -18.30 7.87 -33.37
C VAL A 795 -17.59 6.61 -33.89
N VAL A 796 -17.34 5.63 -33.01
CA VAL A 796 -16.89 4.28 -33.42
C VAL A 796 -18.10 3.37 -33.62
N CYS A 797 -18.31 2.87 -34.83
CA CYS A 797 -19.47 2.07 -35.21
C CYS A 797 -19.29 0.59 -34.84
N ALA A 798 -20.11 0.11 -33.91
CA ALA A 798 -20.05 -1.27 -33.39
C ALA A 798 -20.28 -2.37 -34.45
N ASN A 799 -21.06 -2.09 -35.50
CA ASN A 799 -21.38 -3.04 -36.57
C ASN A 799 -20.83 -2.60 -37.94
N GLY A 800 -19.77 -1.78 -37.93
CA GLY A 800 -19.18 -1.20 -39.13
C GLY A 800 -19.79 0.15 -39.53
N CYS A 801 -18.97 0.94 -40.22
CA CYS A 801 -19.32 2.24 -40.79
C CYS A 801 -19.39 2.09 -42.31
N GLN A 802 -20.48 2.53 -42.94
CA GLN A 802 -20.62 2.49 -44.39
C GLN A 802 -21.25 3.79 -44.89
N ASN A 803 -20.68 4.39 -45.93
CA ASN A 803 -21.14 5.64 -46.56
C ASN A 803 -21.38 6.81 -45.59
N GLY A 804 -20.52 6.97 -44.57
CA GLY A 804 -20.65 8.06 -43.61
C GLY A 804 -21.76 7.85 -42.58
N ALA A 805 -22.17 6.60 -42.31
CA ALA A 805 -23.12 6.27 -41.24
C ALA A 805 -22.83 4.91 -40.59
N CYS A 806 -23.20 4.77 -39.30
CA CYS A 806 -23.15 3.48 -38.60
C CYS A 806 -24.35 2.59 -38.95
N VAL A 807 -24.15 1.27 -39.02
CA VAL A 807 -25.22 0.29 -39.28
C VAL A 807 -26.03 -0.01 -38.00
N SER A 808 -27.36 0.26 -37.98
CA SER A 808 -28.24 0.18 -36.77
C SER A 808 -29.35 -0.90 -36.81
N LYS A 809 -29.78 -1.41 -35.65
CA LYS A 809 -30.99 -2.28 -35.44
C LYS A 809 -32.20 -1.43 -34.99
N SER A 810 -33.43 -1.92 -35.16
CA SER A 810 -34.67 -1.20 -34.78
C SER A 810 -35.62 -2.04 -33.91
N PHE A 811 -36.23 -1.41 -32.90
CA PHE A 811 -37.19 -2.03 -31.98
C PHE A 811 -38.48 -1.21 -31.85
N ASN A 812 -39.64 -1.86 -31.71
CA ASN A 812 -40.94 -1.18 -31.58
C ASN A 812 -41.46 -1.24 -30.13
N LEU A 813 -41.75 -0.08 -29.55
CA LEU A 813 -42.21 0.10 -28.18
C LEU A 813 -43.66 0.61 -28.17
N SER A 814 -44.58 -0.19 -27.62
CA SER A 814 -45.99 0.15 -27.50
C SER A 814 -46.33 0.60 -26.08
N LEU A 815 -46.76 1.85 -25.92
CA LEU A 815 -47.17 2.46 -24.66
C LEU A 815 -48.69 2.61 -24.59
N GLN A 816 -49.27 2.25 -23.45
CA GLN A 816 -50.68 2.51 -23.14
C GLN A 816 -50.88 3.94 -22.62
N GLN A 817 -52.12 4.42 -22.63
CA GLN A 817 -52.45 5.68 -21.98
C GLN A 817 -52.21 5.60 -20.46
N ASN A 818 -51.62 6.64 -19.86
CA ASN A 818 -51.17 6.72 -18.46
C ASN A 818 -49.85 5.95 -18.17
N TRP A 819 -49.54 5.66 -16.91
CA TRP A 819 -48.22 5.16 -16.49
C TRP A 819 -47.91 3.78 -17.08
N ASN A 820 -46.76 3.68 -17.75
CA ASN A 820 -46.15 2.46 -18.24
C ASN A 820 -44.79 2.28 -17.57
N LEU A 821 -44.49 1.08 -17.11
CA LEU A 821 -43.12 0.73 -16.74
C LEU A 821 -42.41 0.12 -17.93
N ILE A 822 -41.32 0.74 -18.37
CA ILE A 822 -40.61 0.36 -19.60
C ILE A 822 -39.12 0.18 -19.38
N SER A 823 -38.52 -0.60 -20.28
CA SER A 823 -37.08 -0.69 -20.50
C SER A 823 -36.83 -0.62 -22.00
N ILE A 824 -35.70 -0.03 -22.39
CA ILE A 824 -35.31 0.08 -23.80
C ILE A 824 -34.18 -0.89 -24.09
N PRO A 825 -34.39 -1.92 -24.94
CA PRO A 825 -33.41 -3.00 -25.11
C PRO A 825 -32.21 -2.64 -25.98
N LEU A 826 -32.22 -1.48 -26.64
CA LEU A 826 -31.14 -0.96 -27.50
C LEU A 826 -30.67 0.39 -26.96
N ARG A 827 -29.41 0.74 -27.20
CA ARG A 827 -28.92 2.11 -26.98
C ARG A 827 -29.48 3.00 -28.09
N PRO A 828 -30.40 3.94 -27.80
CA PRO A 828 -31.02 4.76 -28.83
C PRO A 828 -29.99 5.65 -29.52
N SER A 829 -30.16 5.85 -30.83
CA SER A 829 -29.32 6.76 -31.62
C SER A 829 -29.53 8.22 -31.21
N ASP A 830 -30.76 8.56 -30.80
CA ASP A 830 -31.12 9.77 -30.05
C ASP A 830 -31.59 9.32 -28.67
N ASN A 831 -30.86 9.70 -27.62
CA ASN A 831 -31.13 9.31 -26.26
C ASN A 831 -31.87 10.38 -25.45
N SER A 832 -32.28 11.51 -26.05
CA SER A 832 -33.05 12.52 -25.34
C SER A 832 -34.48 12.06 -25.08
N VAL A 833 -35.05 12.45 -23.93
CA VAL A 833 -36.46 12.11 -23.60
C VAL A 833 -37.41 12.63 -24.68
N GLN A 834 -37.20 13.87 -25.12
CA GLN A 834 -38.04 14.51 -26.12
C GLN A 834 -37.85 13.90 -27.52
N GLY A 835 -36.62 13.51 -27.88
CA GLY A 835 -36.33 12.83 -29.14
C GLY A 835 -36.99 11.47 -29.26
N ILE A 836 -37.01 10.69 -28.18
CA ILE A 836 -37.61 9.34 -28.18
C ILE A 836 -39.13 9.41 -28.03
N PHE A 837 -39.63 10.12 -27.02
CA PHE A 837 -41.03 10.05 -26.64
C PHE A 837 -41.88 11.18 -27.22
N GLY A 838 -41.24 12.24 -27.71
CA GLY A 838 -41.89 13.48 -28.12
C GLY A 838 -42.11 14.45 -26.95
N PRO A 839 -42.61 15.66 -27.24
CA PRO A 839 -42.92 16.65 -26.22
C PRO A 839 -44.10 16.22 -25.33
N ASN A 840 -44.20 16.81 -24.12
CA ASN A 840 -45.30 16.62 -23.17
C ASN A 840 -45.46 15.20 -22.60
N ILE A 841 -44.35 14.54 -22.28
CA ILE A 841 -44.36 13.25 -21.56
C ILE A 841 -43.83 13.40 -20.14
N GLU A 842 -44.50 12.79 -19.16
CA GLU A 842 -43.97 12.67 -17.80
C GLU A 842 -43.16 11.37 -17.70
N ILE A 843 -41.92 11.49 -17.20
CA ILE A 843 -41.02 10.35 -17.03
C ILE A 843 -40.24 10.43 -15.72
N PHE A 844 -40.10 9.29 -15.04
CA PHE A 844 -39.31 9.15 -13.82
C PHE A 844 -38.46 7.89 -13.82
N GLY A 845 -37.23 8.00 -13.34
CA GLY A 845 -36.37 6.88 -12.96
C GLY A 845 -36.32 6.71 -11.44
N TYR A 846 -35.86 5.56 -10.97
CA TYR A 846 -35.71 5.29 -9.54
C TYR A 846 -34.39 4.56 -9.24
N LYS A 847 -33.61 5.12 -8.32
CA LYS A 847 -32.34 4.55 -7.83
C LYS A 847 -32.04 5.07 -6.42
N ASN A 848 -31.35 4.28 -5.60
CA ASN A 848 -30.95 4.65 -4.23
C ASN A 848 -32.16 5.09 -3.38
N ASP A 849 -33.25 4.34 -3.47
CA ASP A 849 -34.49 4.61 -2.78
C ASP A 849 -35.14 5.99 -3.10
N SER A 850 -34.73 6.64 -4.20
CA SER A 850 -35.16 7.99 -4.59
C SER A 850 -35.61 8.08 -6.06
N TRP A 851 -36.63 8.91 -6.32
CA TRP A 851 -37.12 9.24 -7.66
C TRP A 851 -36.30 10.36 -8.31
N PHE A 852 -36.09 10.28 -9.62
CA PHE A 852 -35.46 11.35 -10.40
C PHE A 852 -36.12 11.52 -11.78
N VAL A 853 -36.02 12.72 -12.36
CA VAL A 853 -36.48 13.00 -13.73
C VAL A 853 -35.28 12.90 -14.68
N PRO A 854 -35.22 11.92 -15.60
CA PRO A 854 -34.13 11.82 -16.56
C PRO A 854 -34.24 12.89 -17.65
N GLN A 855 -33.10 13.47 -18.06
CA GLN A 855 -33.01 14.25 -19.31
C GLN A 855 -32.63 13.37 -20.52
N TYR A 856 -31.92 12.27 -20.27
CA TYR A 856 -31.51 11.29 -21.26
C TYR A 856 -31.90 9.87 -20.83
N ILE A 857 -32.19 9.03 -21.81
CA ILE A 857 -32.60 7.64 -21.64
C ILE A 857 -31.41 6.71 -21.84
N ASP A 858 -31.14 5.88 -20.84
CA ASP A 858 -30.20 4.78 -20.95
C ASP A 858 -30.95 3.45 -21.10
N GLY A 859 -30.62 2.67 -22.14
CA GLY A 859 -31.17 1.33 -22.33
C GLY A 859 -30.87 0.32 -21.21
N ALA A 860 -29.91 0.61 -20.32
CA ALA A 860 -29.62 -0.25 -19.15
C ALA A 860 -30.51 0.04 -17.93
N LEU A 861 -31.31 1.12 -17.95
CA LEU A 861 -32.18 1.50 -16.85
C LEU A 861 -33.66 1.28 -17.19
N GLY A 862 -34.48 1.13 -16.16
CA GLY A 862 -35.93 1.11 -16.30
C GLY A 862 -36.53 2.48 -15.97
N TYR A 863 -37.66 2.80 -16.59
CA TYR A 863 -38.33 4.09 -16.41
C TYR A 863 -39.84 3.94 -16.33
N TRP A 864 -40.46 4.83 -15.56
CA TRP A 864 -41.89 5.07 -15.58
C TRP A 864 -42.20 6.18 -16.57
N VAL A 865 -43.03 5.89 -17.56
CA VAL A 865 -43.39 6.81 -18.63
C VAL A 865 -44.90 6.91 -18.75
N LYS A 866 -45.43 8.13 -18.72
CA LYS A 866 -46.86 8.41 -18.82
C LYS A 866 -47.16 9.25 -20.05
N PRO A 867 -47.46 8.61 -21.19
CA PRO A 867 -48.03 9.33 -22.30
C PRO A 867 -49.50 9.67 -22.03
N ASN A 868 -49.93 10.82 -22.55
CA ASN A 868 -51.32 11.30 -22.42
C ASN A 868 -52.31 10.52 -23.29
N ILE A 869 -51.81 9.81 -24.33
CA ILE A 869 -52.55 8.90 -25.20
C ILE A 869 -51.68 7.66 -25.50
N ALA A 870 -52.29 6.53 -25.85
CA ALA A 870 -51.52 5.35 -26.27
C ALA A 870 -50.68 5.67 -27.53
N LYS A 871 -49.43 5.20 -27.56
CA LYS A 871 -48.45 5.53 -28.63
C LYS A 871 -47.56 4.34 -28.94
N SER A 872 -47.21 4.13 -30.20
CA SER A 872 -46.15 3.20 -30.63
C SER A 872 -44.96 3.98 -31.14
N ILE A 873 -43.76 3.61 -30.72
CA ILE A 873 -42.50 4.33 -31.02
C ILE A 873 -41.51 3.32 -31.56
N ILE A 874 -40.91 3.61 -32.72
CA ILE A 874 -39.80 2.83 -33.26
C ILE A 874 -38.49 3.47 -32.82
N ILE A 875 -37.65 2.69 -32.15
CA ILE A 875 -36.36 3.13 -31.63
C ILE A 875 -35.26 2.47 -32.45
N HIS A 876 -34.42 3.30 -33.07
CA HIS A 876 -33.23 2.86 -33.80
C HIS A 876 -32.00 2.97 -32.91
N GLY A 877 -31.16 1.95 -32.88
CA GLY A 877 -30.03 1.90 -31.97
C GLY A 877 -29.12 0.70 -32.17
N SER A 878 -28.07 0.64 -31.36
CA SER A 878 -27.15 -0.50 -31.29
C SER A 878 -27.43 -1.36 -30.05
N GLU A 879 -27.15 -2.66 -30.13
CA GLU A 879 -27.19 -3.55 -28.96
C GLU A 879 -26.10 -3.17 -27.93
N ARG A 880 -26.37 -3.37 -26.64
CA ARG A 880 -25.45 -3.03 -25.54
C ARG A 880 -25.16 -4.26 -24.68
N HIS A 881 -23.88 -4.63 -24.53
CA HIS A 881 -23.45 -5.77 -23.73
C HIS A 881 -22.93 -5.41 -22.31
N ASN A 882 -23.42 -6.21 -21.34
CA ASN A 882 -22.72 -6.85 -20.21
C ASN A 882 -22.56 -6.22 -18.82
N LEU A 883 -22.91 -4.96 -18.52
CA LEU A 883 -22.92 -4.50 -17.10
C LEU A 883 -24.06 -3.51 -16.80
N ILE A 884 -24.93 -3.86 -15.85
CA ILE A 884 -25.97 -2.98 -15.30
C ILE A 884 -25.44 -2.47 -13.94
N PRO A 885 -25.10 -1.18 -13.82
CA PRO A 885 -24.63 -0.63 -12.55
C PRO A 885 -25.79 -0.60 -11.55
N LEU A 886 -25.60 -1.22 -10.39
CA LEU A 886 -26.55 -1.22 -9.28
C LEU A 886 -25.92 -0.53 -8.08
N ASN A 887 -26.66 0.39 -7.47
CA ASN A 887 -26.27 1.02 -6.22
C ASN A 887 -26.97 0.34 -5.04
N VAL A 888 -26.42 0.52 -3.83
CA VAL A 888 -27.04 0.06 -2.58
C VAL A 888 -28.48 0.59 -2.47
N GLY A 889 -29.43 -0.30 -2.15
CA GLY A 889 -30.86 0.01 -2.09
C GLY A 889 -31.65 -0.45 -3.32
N TRP A 890 -32.85 0.10 -3.51
CA TRP A 890 -33.72 -0.26 -4.63
C TRP A 890 -33.35 0.49 -5.92
N ASN A 891 -33.33 -0.25 -7.02
CA ASN A 891 -33.05 0.24 -8.37
C ASN A 891 -34.13 -0.23 -9.34
N LEU A 892 -34.49 0.62 -10.30
CA LEU A 892 -35.33 0.26 -11.43
C LEU A 892 -34.45 0.01 -12.66
N VAL A 893 -34.43 -1.23 -13.14
CA VAL A 893 -33.53 -1.66 -14.21
C VAL A 893 -34.28 -2.27 -15.38
N GLY A 894 -33.63 -2.19 -16.54
CA GLY A 894 -34.07 -2.78 -17.79
C GLY A 894 -33.11 -3.87 -18.24
N HIS A 895 -33.61 -4.96 -18.82
CA HIS A 895 -32.73 -6.03 -19.31
C HIS A 895 -32.54 -5.97 -20.84
N PRO A 896 -31.29 -5.85 -21.35
CA PRO A 896 -31.06 -5.53 -22.76
C PRO A 896 -30.93 -6.73 -23.74
N TYR A 897 -31.12 -7.99 -23.31
CA TYR A 897 -31.02 -9.14 -24.24
C TYR A 897 -32.31 -9.92 -24.46
N LEU A 898 -32.63 -10.06 -25.75
CA LEU A 898 -33.73 -10.82 -26.35
C LEU A 898 -33.40 -12.32 -26.41
N GLU A 899 -33.75 -13.02 -25.33
CA GLU A 899 -34.47 -14.30 -25.22
C GLU A 899 -34.61 -14.57 -23.72
N ALA A 900 -35.62 -15.32 -23.27
CA ALA A 900 -35.94 -15.47 -21.86
C ALA A 900 -34.75 -16.07 -21.07
N LYS A 901 -34.13 -15.30 -20.16
CA LYS A 901 -32.91 -15.70 -19.40
C LYS A 901 -33.13 -15.75 -17.90
N ASN A 902 -32.40 -16.62 -17.20
CA ASN A 902 -32.56 -16.82 -15.76
C ASN A 902 -32.04 -15.60 -14.97
N VAL A 903 -32.78 -15.20 -13.93
CA VAL A 903 -32.39 -14.07 -13.04
C VAL A 903 -31.05 -14.34 -12.35
N THR A 904 -30.75 -15.59 -12.03
CA THR A 904 -29.50 -16.02 -11.38
C THR A 904 -28.25 -15.76 -12.21
N ASP A 905 -28.37 -15.64 -13.53
CA ASP A 905 -27.23 -15.40 -14.43
C ASP A 905 -26.69 -13.97 -14.28
N PHE A 906 -27.50 -13.05 -13.74
CA PHE A 906 -27.18 -11.62 -13.64
C PHE A 906 -27.20 -11.10 -12.20
N TYR A 907 -28.01 -11.71 -11.34
CA TYR A 907 -28.27 -11.24 -9.99
C TYR A 907 -28.24 -12.41 -8.99
N SER A 908 -27.05 -12.95 -8.73
CA SER A 908 -26.84 -13.89 -7.62
C SER A 908 -27.18 -13.19 -6.30
N ASP A 909 -28.07 -13.80 -5.50
CA ASP A 909 -28.45 -13.36 -4.15
C ASP A 909 -29.22 -12.02 -4.01
N LYS A 910 -29.79 -11.48 -5.10
CA LYS A 910 -30.59 -10.23 -5.07
C LYS A 910 -32.09 -10.48 -5.20
N MET A 911 -32.91 -9.60 -4.62
CA MET A 911 -34.37 -9.64 -4.75
C MET A 911 -34.82 -8.89 -6.00
N VAL A 912 -35.44 -9.62 -6.95
CA VAL A 912 -35.94 -9.08 -8.23
C VAL A 912 -37.46 -9.27 -8.38
N TYR A 913 -38.17 -8.20 -8.71
CA TYR A 913 -39.62 -8.18 -8.93
C TYR A 913 -39.99 -7.60 -10.30
N GLU A 914 -40.85 -8.30 -11.05
CA GLU A 914 -41.51 -7.78 -12.27
C GLU A 914 -42.74 -6.96 -11.86
N TYR A 915 -42.94 -5.81 -12.51
CA TYR A 915 -44.16 -5.06 -12.33
C TYR A 915 -45.33 -5.73 -13.06
N ASN A 916 -46.44 -5.96 -12.36
CA ASN A 916 -47.68 -6.45 -12.95
C ASN A 916 -48.77 -5.43 -12.61
N ASN A 917 -49.55 -5.00 -13.62
CA ASN A 917 -50.50 -3.87 -13.66
C ASN A 917 -51.64 -3.87 -12.60
N GLY A 918 -51.56 -4.65 -11.52
CA GLY A 918 -52.52 -4.68 -10.41
C GLY A 918 -52.06 -3.86 -9.21
N TRP A 919 -52.80 -2.79 -8.90
CA TRP A 919 -52.61 -1.96 -7.71
C TRP A 919 -52.85 -2.75 -6.41
N SER A 920 -51.79 -3.03 -5.65
CA SER A 920 -51.68 -2.80 -4.19
C SER A 920 -50.56 -3.67 -3.60
N SER A 921 -49.56 -3.01 -3.00
CA SER A 921 -48.40 -3.52 -2.25
C SER A 921 -47.07 -3.62 -3.01
N TYR A 922 -46.33 -2.52 -3.01
CA TYR A 922 -44.93 -2.60 -2.58
C TYR A 922 -44.91 -2.84 -1.05
N VAL A 923 -43.82 -3.46 -0.58
CA VAL A 923 -43.44 -3.71 0.82
C VAL A 923 -43.83 -5.10 1.40
N ALA A 924 -42.83 -5.98 1.44
CA ALA A 924 -42.54 -6.98 2.48
C ALA A 924 -43.69 -7.83 3.07
N ASN A 925 -44.34 -8.71 2.27
CA ASN A 925 -44.85 -10.00 2.79
C ASN A 925 -45.40 -10.96 1.71
N ARG A 926 -44.61 -11.31 0.69
CA ARG A 926 -44.84 -12.55 -0.06
C ARG A 926 -43.59 -13.40 -0.07
N THR A 927 -43.45 -14.22 0.96
CA THR A 927 -42.70 -15.47 0.86
C THR A 927 -43.37 -16.32 -0.23
N GLY A 928 -42.80 -16.31 -1.43
CA GLY A 928 -43.21 -17.20 -2.51
C GLY A 928 -43.28 -16.53 -3.87
N ASN A 929 -42.09 -16.40 -4.50
CA ASN A 929 -41.80 -16.28 -5.94
C ASN A 929 -40.99 -15.03 -6.27
N SER A 930 -39.67 -15.09 -6.02
CA SER A 930 -38.72 -14.31 -6.81
C SER A 930 -38.93 -14.63 -8.30
N LEU A 931 -38.83 -13.61 -9.15
CA LEU A 931 -38.90 -13.81 -10.59
C LEU A 931 -37.78 -14.77 -11.01
N LYS A 932 -38.10 -15.84 -11.75
CA LYS A 932 -37.09 -16.81 -12.21
C LYS A 932 -36.43 -16.40 -13.52
N VAL A 933 -37.16 -15.69 -14.38
CA VAL A 933 -36.76 -15.41 -15.76
C VAL A 933 -37.08 -13.96 -16.13
N LEU A 934 -36.10 -13.27 -16.72
CA LEU A 934 -36.25 -11.92 -17.27
C LEU A 934 -36.81 -11.99 -18.69
N LYS A 935 -37.76 -11.12 -18.98
CA LYS A 935 -38.43 -10.98 -20.28
C LYS A 935 -37.92 -9.73 -21.01
N PRO A 936 -37.78 -9.80 -22.34
CA PRO A 936 -37.37 -8.64 -23.13
C PRO A 936 -38.40 -7.51 -23.08
N GLY A 937 -37.94 -6.26 -22.98
CA GLY A 937 -38.78 -5.06 -23.03
C GLY A 937 -39.53 -4.73 -21.73
N SER A 938 -39.34 -5.50 -20.66
CA SER A 938 -39.93 -5.26 -19.33
C SER A 938 -38.98 -4.47 -18.42
N GLY A 939 -39.54 -3.65 -17.52
CA GLY A 939 -38.81 -3.02 -16.40
C GLY A 939 -38.93 -3.82 -15.10
N TYR A 940 -37.85 -3.82 -14.29
CA TYR A 940 -37.72 -4.65 -13.09
C TYR A 940 -37.21 -3.85 -11.89
N TRP A 941 -37.67 -4.21 -10.70
CA TRP A 941 -37.16 -3.68 -9.45
C TRP A 941 -36.16 -4.63 -8.83
N VAL A 942 -34.96 -4.14 -8.55
CA VAL A 942 -33.84 -4.92 -8.02
C VAL A 942 -33.29 -4.24 -6.77
N LYS A 943 -33.23 -4.97 -5.66
CA LYS A 943 -32.57 -4.50 -4.43
C LYS A 943 -31.15 -5.04 -4.35
N ALA A 944 -30.16 -4.14 -4.34
CA ALA A 944 -28.78 -4.51 -4.04
C ALA A 944 -28.50 -4.24 -2.55
N PRO A 945 -27.87 -5.20 -1.83
CA PRO A 945 -27.50 -5.04 -0.43
C PRO A 945 -26.43 -3.99 -0.22
#